data_AF-A0A8T4UTR0-F1
#
_entry.id   AF-A0A8T4UTR0-F1
#
_cell.length_a   1.000
_cell.length_b   1.000
_cell.length_c   1.000
_cell.angle_alpha   90.00
_cell.angle_beta   90.00
_cell.angle_gamma   90.00
#
_symmetry.space_group_name_H-M   'P 1'
#
loop_
_entity.id
_entity.type
_entity.pdbx_description
1 polymer ?
#
loop_
_entity_poly.entity_id
_entity_poly.type
_entity_poly.pdbx_seq_one_letter_code
_entity_poly.pdbx_strand_id
1 'polypeptide(L)'
;MAEKLIPTLIEQELKESYLDYSMSVIVGRALPDVRDGLKPVHRRILYAMHLAGLYHDKKFVKCARIVGDVLGKYHPHGDTSVYDALVRLGQPWSLRYTLINGQGNFGSVDGDPPAAMRYTEAKLQKISKELLQDIEKETVNFVPNFDDSTEEPVVLPSKIPNLLINGSSGIAVGMATNIPPHNVNEICDAAIAIIDNPELSFEELCNLVKGPDFPTSAEILGVGGIKLAYKTGRGRIIVRSKCEVEDSKIIVTEIPYQLNKSLLLEQIAKLVKDKIIDGISDLRDESDRNGMRIVIELKKGSNSDVVLNQLFKHSSLQTSFGVNIVGLVNGEPRQLTLRDCLDEYIKHRKEVVIRRTKFDLKKAEEREHILQGLLIALNSIDDIIALIKGSKDVSEARQGLISKYILTEIQSNAILDMKLSRLAALERQKILDEHKELLNFIREMKEILASEARIFSIIKDELIDVKNNYGDERKTNILQGDFDEGINVEDLVEDEEVVVTFTHSGYIKRQPISVYKSQKRGGRGIKGAETKNDDDFVEHLFVARNHNYILFFTDSGVVHWLKTYQIPEAGRYARGSALVNLISLGNNENITSMVPVQEFKENYYLVMATKKGIIKKTSLNEYSRPRQGGIIGINLREDDKLIDVKLTDGNKQLILATRDGRAVRFKESDVKAVGRNSIGVRGINIKKSDVIGMAVVDSPYLLTVTDKGYGKRSLVEDYRLINRGGSGVTNIKITEKNGFVVSIKVVNENDDLMLISKSGVVIRTPVKGISVIGRNTQGVRVMNLDEGDKLSTVAKIIHEDEDPEIKQEEFVPKDDQGSGDNNYEIDDPSETIEGYPVEVAKEELEKENLEVIEDREELVGDTKQEVKEENPEVNIIYFVHGTTIDNEKGFSSGWSDVELSELGIKQSIELKDKINIKNFDVVFCSDLKRAVDSARLTFGESVPIILDSRLRECNYGDYNSKPSEVVELLQEENIEKPFPNGESYDDVKIRIANFLDFLKKDYSGKNVAIVAHKAPQLALDVLVKHKTWQQAFAEDWRLKEPEAWQPGWYYKIYSNKTITKDETKNDNFSDGSEEQKRPKQDFTLDGY
;
A
#
# COMPACT_ATOMS: atom_id res chain seq x y z
N MET A 1 -31.71 -21.79 55.03
CA MET A 1 -32.75 -20.93 54.42
C MET A 1 -33.19 -21.61 53.13
N ALA A 2 -34.40 -21.36 52.61
CA ALA A 2 -34.75 -21.87 51.29
C ALA A 2 -33.96 -21.11 50.21
N GLU A 3 -33.38 -21.82 49.25
CA GLU A 3 -32.68 -21.19 48.12
C GLU A 3 -33.69 -20.45 47.25
N LYS A 4 -33.49 -19.14 47.09
CA LYS A 4 -34.38 -18.27 46.31
C LYS A 4 -34.04 -18.43 44.83
N LEU A 5 -34.55 -19.50 44.21
CA LEU A 5 -34.41 -19.74 42.77
C LEU A 5 -34.94 -18.54 41.98
N ILE A 6 -34.04 -17.86 41.25
CA ILE A 6 -34.37 -16.79 40.32
C ILE A 6 -34.43 -17.41 38.92
N PRO A 7 -35.58 -17.36 38.22
CA PRO A 7 -35.69 -17.88 36.85
C PRO A 7 -35.10 -16.87 35.85
N THR A 8 -33.88 -17.12 35.37
CA THR A 8 -33.25 -16.34 34.29
C THR A 8 -33.80 -16.75 32.91
N LEU A 9 -33.93 -15.81 31.99
CA LEU A 9 -34.27 -16.09 30.59
C LEU A 9 -33.03 -16.65 29.86
N ILE A 10 -33.18 -17.77 29.15
CA ILE A 10 -32.06 -18.44 28.47
C ILE A 10 -31.36 -17.56 27.43
N GLU A 11 -32.09 -16.66 26.76
CA GLU A 11 -31.53 -15.69 25.81
C GLU A 11 -30.63 -14.66 26.50
N GLN A 12 -31.06 -14.17 27.68
CA GLN A 12 -30.29 -13.24 28.50
C GLN A 12 -29.04 -13.91 29.06
N GLU A 13 -29.21 -15.08 29.69
CA GLU A 13 -28.11 -15.87 30.26
C GLU A 13 -27.05 -16.21 29.19
N LEU A 14 -27.47 -16.67 28.01
CA LEU A 14 -26.55 -16.99 26.92
C LEU A 14 -25.80 -15.74 26.42
N LYS A 15 -26.48 -14.59 26.32
CA LYS A 15 -25.86 -13.32 25.93
C LYS A 15 -24.85 -12.82 26.96
N GLU A 16 -25.20 -12.85 28.24
CA GLU A 16 -24.36 -12.40 29.35
C GLU A 16 -23.13 -13.32 29.51
N SER A 17 -23.34 -14.63 29.66
CA SER A 17 -22.26 -15.62 29.74
C SER A 17 -21.33 -15.61 28.52
N TYR A 18 -21.85 -15.38 27.30
CA TYR A 18 -21.01 -15.26 26.09
C TYR A 18 -20.21 -13.96 26.05
N LEU A 19 -20.78 -12.83 26.49
CA LEU A 19 -20.12 -11.54 26.51
C LEU A 19 -18.99 -11.51 27.55
N ASP A 20 -19.23 -12.01 28.76
CA ASP A 20 -18.22 -12.12 29.82
C ASP A 20 -17.05 -13.02 29.40
N TYR A 21 -17.36 -14.19 28.81
CA TYR A 21 -16.33 -15.06 28.24
C TYR A 21 -15.53 -14.35 27.13
N SER A 22 -16.21 -13.62 26.24
CA SER A 22 -15.57 -12.89 25.15
C SER A 22 -14.63 -11.81 25.65
N MET A 23 -15.07 -10.96 26.58
CA MET A 23 -14.26 -9.90 27.19
C MET A 23 -13.07 -10.49 27.97
N SER A 24 -13.29 -11.55 28.74
CA SER A 24 -12.23 -12.29 29.45
C SER A 24 -11.16 -12.84 28.50
N VAL A 25 -11.56 -13.36 27.33
CA VAL A 25 -10.62 -13.85 26.31
C VAL A 25 -9.88 -12.70 25.62
N ILE A 26 -10.58 -11.62 25.24
CA ILE A 26 -10.01 -10.46 24.54
C ILE A 26 -8.95 -9.77 25.41
N VAL A 27 -9.35 -9.33 26.61
CA VAL A 27 -8.52 -8.50 27.50
C VAL A 27 -7.58 -9.35 28.36
N GLY A 28 -8.07 -10.47 28.89
CA GLY A 28 -7.36 -11.29 29.88
C GLY A 28 -6.45 -12.39 29.30
N ARG A 29 -6.45 -12.63 27.98
CA ARG A 29 -5.76 -13.81 27.41
C ARG A 29 -5.13 -13.62 26.03
N ALA A 30 -5.89 -13.12 25.05
CA ALA A 30 -5.55 -13.31 23.63
C ALA A 30 -4.68 -12.20 23.03
N LEU A 31 -4.90 -10.95 23.41
CA LEU A 31 -4.21 -9.78 22.87
C LEU A 31 -3.05 -9.32 23.78
N PRO A 32 -2.02 -8.65 23.23
CA PRO A 32 -1.00 -7.95 24.01
C PRO A 32 -1.50 -6.56 24.44
N ASP A 33 -0.94 -6.05 25.54
CA ASP A 33 -0.99 -4.61 25.84
C ASP A 33 -0.03 -3.85 24.92
N VAL A 34 -0.43 -2.69 24.39
CA VAL A 34 0.41 -1.90 23.47
C VAL A 34 1.73 -1.45 24.12
N ARG A 35 1.72 -1.21 25.44
CA ARG A 35 2.78 -0.50 26.18
C ARG A 35 4.01 -1.36 26.49
N ASP A 36 3.81 -2.65 26.76
CA ASP A 36 4.88 -3.63 27.00
C ASP A 36 4.90 -4.79 25.98
N GLY A 37 3.91 -4.90 25.09
CA GLY A 37 3.80 -5.96 24.10
C GLY A 37 3.48 -7.34 24.67
N LEU A 38 3.12 -7.44 25.96
CA LEU A 38 2.92 -8.72 26.64
C LEU A 38 1.44 -9.07 26.80
N LYS A 39 1.18 -10.37 26.73
CA LYS A 39 -0.06 -11.00 27.21
C LYS A 39 0.07 -11.31 28.69
N PRO A 40 -1.03 -11.41 29.47
CA PRO A 40 -0.96 -11.64 30.91
C PRO A 40 -0.10 -12.84 31.33
N VAL A 41 -0.15 -13.97 30.60
CA VAL A 41 0.71 -15.13 30.89
C VAL A 41 2.21 -14.82 30.74
N HIS A 42 2.63 -14.04 29.73
CA HIS A 42 4.03 -13.64 29.56
C HIS A 42 4.46 -12.70 30.69
N ARG A 43 3.62 -11.71 31.03
CA ARG A 43 3.85 -10.74 32.10
C ARG A 43 4.05 -11.42 33.45
N ARG A 44 3.16 -12.37 33.79
CA ARG A 44 3.19 -13.16 35.03
C ARG A 44 4.43 -14.06 35.12
N ILE A 45 4.86 -14.68 34.02
CA ILE A 45 6.12 -15.46 33.99
C ILE A 45 7.33 -14.56 34.29
N LEU A 46 7.47 -13.43 33.59
CA LEU A 46 8.61 -12.53 33.78
C LEU A 46 8.62 -11.91 35.20
N TYR A 47 7.47 -11.53 35.74
CA TYR A 47 7.34 -10.98 37.08
C TYR A 47 7.62 -12.03 38.19
N ALA A 48 7.12 -13.26 38.06
CA ALA A 48 7.46 -14.33 39.00
C ALA A 48 8.96 -14.66 38.99
N MET A 49 9.59 -14.65 37.80
CA MET A 49 11.04 -14.84 37.66
C MET A 49 11.85 -13.65 38.22
N HIS A 50 11.31 -12.43 38.16
CA HIS A 50 11.89 -11.23 38.79
C HIS A 50 11.93 -11.36 40.32
N LEU A 51 10.77 -11.66 40.94
CA LEU A 51 10.64 -11.84 42.39
C LEU A 51 11.45 -13.05 42.90
N ALA A 52 11.58 -14.11 42.11
CA ALA A 52 12.47 -15.24 42.40
C ALA A 52 13.97 -14.94 42.16
N GLY A 53 14.31 -13.73 41.69
CA GLY A 53 15.69 -13.27 41.50
C GLY A 53 16.44 -13.94 40.34
N LEU A 54 15.73 -14.51 39.36
CA LEU A 54 16.28 -15.39 38.31
C LEU A 54 16.91 -14.63 37.14
N TYR A 55 17.78 -13.65 37.45
CA TYR A 55 18.48 -12.82 36.48
C TYR A 55 19.52 -13.59 35.64
N HIS A 56 19.94 -13.01 34.52
CA HIS A 56 20.84 -13.63 33.54
C HIS A 56 22.21 -14.04 34.12
N ASP A 57 22.67 -13.41 35.21
CA ASP A 57 23.93 -13.70 35.89
C ASP A 57 23.83 -14.85 36.90
N LYS A 58 22.61 -15.30 37.22
CA LYS A 58 22.38 -16.38 38.19
C LYS A 58 22.46 -17.77 37.55
N LYS A 59 22.39 -18.79 38.41
CA LYS A 59 22.25 -20.20 38.00
C LYS A 59 20.87 -20.43 37.38
N PHE A 60 20.78 -21.36 36.43
CA PHE A 60 19.51 -21.84 35.90
C PHE A 60 18.70 -22.56 36.99
N VAL A 61 17.37 -22.55 36.86
CA VAL A 61 16.42 -23.19 37.79
C VAL A 61 15.41 -24.02 37.00
N LYS A 62 15.03 -25.19 37.53
CA LYS A 62 14.07 -26.10 36.89
C LYS A 62 12.77 -25.40 36.48
N CYS A 63 12.35 -25.58 35.24
CA CYS A 63 11.15 -24.94 34.69
C CYS A 63 9.89 -25.30 35.51
N ALA A 64 9.80 -26.53 36.02
CA ALA A 64 8.72 -26.97 36.90
C ALA A 64 8.55 -26.10 38.17
N ARG A 65 9.65 -25.53 38.71
CA ARG A 65 9.56 -24.60 39.84
C ARG A 65 8.98 -23.26 39.40
N ILE A 66 9.47 -22.71 38.29
CA ILE A 66 9.01 -21.41 37.75
C ILE A 66 7.52 -21.49 37.39
N VAL A 67 7.11 -22.57 36.73
CA VAL A 67 5.70 -22.86 36.42
C VAL A 67 4.88 -22.96 37.71
N GLY A 68 5.33 -23.71 38.72
CA GLY A 68 4.66 -23.80 40.03
C GLY A 68 4.52 -22.45 40.75
N ASP A 69 5.58 -21.64 40.78
CA ASP A 69 5.61 -20.29 41.37
C ASP A 69 4.66 -19.31 40.62
N VAL A 70 4.48 -19.46 39.30
CA VAL A 70 3.52 -18.68 38.50
C VAL A 70 2.07 -19.13 38.71
N LEU A 71 1.82 -20.45 38.70
CA LEU A 71 0.48 -21.02 38.87
C LEU A 71 -0.09 -20.69 40.26
N GLY A 72 0.69 -20.93 41.32
CA GLY A 72 0.26 -20.79 42.70
C GLY A 72 0.11 -19.35 43.21
N LYS A 73 0.39 -18.34 42.36
CA LYS A 73 0.30 -16.91 42.72
C LYS A 73 -0.45 -16.06 41.71
N TYR A 74 -0.28 -16.33 40.41
CA TYR A 74 -0.69 -15.39 39.37
C TYR A 74 -1.57 -16.00 38.27
N HIS A 75 -1.41 -17.28 37.92
CA HIS A 75 -2.06 -17.85 36.74
C HIS A 75 -2.90 -19.10 37.04
N PRO A 76 -4.21 -18.96 37.36
CA PRO A 76 -5.08 -20.06 37.78
C PRO A 76 -5.61 -20.88 36.58
N HIS A 77 -4.70 -21.35 35.73
CA HIS A 77 -4.97 -22.12 34.51
C HIS A 77 -4.05 -23.35 34.43
N GLY A 78 -4.07 -24.11 33.33
CA GLY A 78 -3.25 -25.31 33.15
C GLY A 78 -1.73 -25.02 33.13
N ASP A 79 -0.96 -25.93 33.71
CA ASP A 79 0.50 -25.88 33.78
C ASP A 79 1.17 -25.87 32.39
N THR A 80 0.60 -26.65 31.47
CA THR A 80 1.02 -26.74 30.06
C THR A 80 1.01 -25.37 29.39
N SER A 81 -0.03 -24.56 29.60
CA SER A 81 -0.14 -23.22 29.01
C SER A 81 0.95 -22.25 29.51
N VAL A 82 1.35 -22.36 30.77
CA VAL A 82 2.46 -21.57 31.34
C VAL A 82 3.80 -22.10 30.83
N TYR A 83 3.97 -23.42 30.73
CA TYR A 83 5.21 -24.02 30.26
C TYR A 83 5.47 -23.77 28.77
N ASP A 84 4.46 -23.92 27.91
CA ASP A 84 4.57 -23.63 26.47
C ASP A 84 4.88 -22.15 26.21
N ALA A 85 4.29 -21.25 27.01
CA ALA A 85 4.64 -19.83 26.97
C ALA A 85 6.10 -19.59 27.40
N LEU A 86 6.53 -20.17 28.53
CA LEU A 86 7.91 -20.10 29.02
C LEU A 86 8.93 -20.62 28.00
N VAL A 87 8.61 -21.73 27.32
CA VAL A 87 9.45 -22.31 26.27
C VAL A 87 9.52 -21.40 25.05
N ARG A 88 8.37 -20.91 24.53
CA ARG A 88 8.34 -19.98 23.38
C ARG A 88 9.12 -18.70 23.65
N LEU A 89 9.07 -18.18 24.88
CA LEU A 89 9.86 -17.01 25.31
C LEU A 89 11.39 -17.23 25.24
N GLY A 90 11.86 -18.48 25.12
CA GLY A 90 13.27 -18.85 24.96
C GLY A 90 13.65 -19.53 23.64
N GLN A 91 12.73 -19.67 22.68
CA GLN A 91 13.01 -20.28 21.37
C GLN A 91 13.55 -19.25 20.36
N PRO A 92 14.79 -19.40 19.85
CA PRO A 92 15.43 -18.39 19.00
C PRO A 92 14.86 -18.27 17.58
N TRP A 93 14.08 -19.25 17.10
CA TRP A 93 13.29 -19.15 15.85
C TRP A 93 11.87 -18.62 16.08
N SER A 94 11.46 -18.44 17.33
CA SER A 94 10.09 -18.04 17.73
C SER A 94 10.01 -16.55 18.05
N LEU A 95 11.03 -16.03 18.75
CA LEU A 95 11.21 -14.60 19.07
C LEU A 95 12.49 -14.03 18.45
N ARG A 96 12.40 -12.80 17.97
CA ARG A 96 13.54 -12.06 17.40
C ARG A 96 14.55 -11.62 18.46
N TYR A 97 14.09 -11.38 19.70
CA TYR A 97 14.89 -11.17 20.92
C TYR A 97 14.29 -12.02 22.06
N THR A 98 14.84 -13.21 22.29
CA THR A 98 14.36 -14.11 23.37
C THR A 98 14.37 -13.41 24.72
N LEU A 99 13.34 -13.68 25.53
CA LEU A 99 13.17 -13.10 26.87
C LEU A 99 13.53 -14.10 27.99
N ILE A 100 13.63 -15.39 27.66
CA ILE A 100 14.03 -16.45 28.58
C ILE A 100 15.26 -17.19 28.02
N ASN A 101 16.21 -17.49 28.90
CA ASN A 101 17.40 -18.26 28.59
C ASN A 101 17.14 -19.69 29.06
N GLY A 102 16.96 -20.62 28.11
CA GLY A 102 16.62 -22.02 28.37
C GLY A 102 17.83 -22.95 28.32
N GLN A 103 17.86 -23.94 29.21
CA GLN A 103 18.83 -25.04 29.21
C GLN A 103 18.11 -26.40 29.16
N GLY A 104 18.53 -27.25 28.21
CA GLY A 104 17.87 -28.52 27.88
C GLY A 104 17.15 -28.45 26.52
N ASN A 105 16.35 -29.46 26.19
CA ASN A 105 15.58 -29.46 24.95
C ASN A 105 14.34 -28.55 25.08
N PHE A 106 14.36 -27.40 24.40
CA PHE A 106 13.25 -26.43 24.30
C PHE A 106 12.45 -26.59 22.99
N GLY A 107 12.56 -27.75 22.33
CA GLY A 107 11.96 -28.06 21.02
C GLY A 107 12.91 -27.76 19.86
N SER A 108 12.39 -27.83 18.63
CA SER A 108 13.13 -27.60 17.38
C SER A 108 12.30 -26.80 16.36
N VAL A 109 12.94 -26.38 15.25
CA VAL A 109 12.24 -25.81 14.08
C VAL A 109 11.53 -26.89 13.23
N ASP A 110 11.88 -28.15 13.49
CA ASP A 110 11.29 -29.37 12.92
C ASP A 110 9.93 -29.70 13.56
N GLY A 111 9.58 -28.98 14.64
CA GLY A 111 8.34 -29.13 15.41
C GLY A 111 8.41 -30.12 16.57
N ASP A 112 9.60 -30.58 16.95
CA ASP A 112 9.74 -31.41 18.14
C ASP A 112 9.26 -30.64 19.37
N PRO A 113 8.42 -31.26 20.22
CA PRO A 113 7.99 -30.63 21.47
C PRO A 113 9.18 -30.47 22.44
N PRO A 114 9.14 -29.47 23.33
CA PRO A 114 10.12 -29.36 24.41
C PRO A 114 10.10 -30.61 25.30
N ALA A 115 11.25 -30.94 25.89
CA ALA A 115 11.28 -31.94 26.95
C ALA A 115 10.42 -31.47 28.15
N ALA A 116 9.84 -32.41 28.91
CA ALA A 116 8.99 -32.08 30.05
C ALA A 116 9.71 -31.18 31.09
N MET A 117 8.97 -30.25 31.69
CA MET A 117 9.46 -29.18 32.60
C MET A 117 10.31 -29.62 33.81
N ARG A 118 10.36 -30.93 34.10
CA ARG A 118 11.23 -31.53 35.12
C ARG A 118 12.69 -31.72 34.68
N TYR A 119 12.96 -31.69 33.37
CA TYR A 119 14.30 -31.84 32.81
C TYR A 119 14.91 -30.48 32.46
N THR A 120 14.14 -29.62 31.81
CA THR A 120 14.53 -28.26 31.40
C THR A 120 14.73 -27.32 32.57
N GLU A 121 15.59 -26.32 32.36
CA GLU A 121 15.87 -25.23 33.31
C GLU A 121 15.84 -23.89 32.57
N ALA A 122 15.56 -22.80 33.29
CA ALA A 122 15.46 -21.46 32.73
C ALA A 122 15.96 -20.37 33.69
N LYS A 123 16.24 -19.20 33.13
CA LYS A 123 16.42 -17.90 33.79
C LYS A 123 16.09 -16.76 32.82
N LEU A 124 16.01 -15.51 33.29
CA LEU A 124 15.79 -14.34 32.43
C LEU A 124 16.97 -14.11 31.47
N GLN A 125 16.70 -13.64 30.25
CA GLN A 125 17.75 -13.09 29.38
C GLN A 125 18.24 -11.72 29.87
N LYS A 126 19.40 -11.26 29.36
CA LYS A 126 19.96 -9.93 29.66
C LYS A 126 18.93 -8.82 29.36
N ILE A 127 18.34 -8.85 28.16
CA ILE A 127 17.38 -7.85 27.67
C ILE A 127 16.09 -7.77 28.52
N SER A 128 15.67 -8.88 29.13
CA SER A 128 14.45 -8.94 29.97
C SER A 128 14.57 -8.11 31.24
N LYS A 129 15.79 -7.74 31.66
CA LYS A 129 16.00 -6.77 32.74
C LYS A 129 15.41 -5.41 32.38
N GLU A 130 15.53 -4.97 31.12
CA GLU A 130 15.01 -3.68 30.64
C GLU A 130 13.47 -3.63 30.67
N LEU A 131 12.79 -4.78 30.59
CA LEU A 131 11.34 -4.86 30.77
C LEU A 131 10.91 -4.58 32.22
N LEU A 132 11.70 -5.08 33.18
CA LEU A 132 11.37 -5.15 34.61
C LEU A 132 12.04 -4.05 35.44
N GLN A 133 12.89 -3.22 34.84
CA GLN A 133 13.65 -2.20 35.56
C GLN A 133 12.74 -1.14 36.21
N ASP A 134 13.10 -0.70 37.42
CA ASP A 134 12.42 0.32 38.22
C ASP A 134 10.99 -0.04 38.68
N ILE A 135 10.52 -1.28 38.49
CA ILE A 135 9.16 -1.72 38.87
C ILE A 135 8.81 -1.48 40.36
N GLU A 136 9.80 -1.61 41.24
CA GLU A 136 9.75 -1.37 42.69
C GLU A 136 9.63 0.14 43.07
N LYS A 137 9.59 1.05 42.08
CA LYS A 137 9.54 2.51 42.25
C LYS A 137 8.17 3.13 41.98
N GLU A 138 7.09 2.40 42.28
CA GLU A 138 5.69 2.83 42.04
C GLU A 138 5.43 3.22 40.56
N THR A 139 6.24 2.74 39.61
CA THR A 139 6.24 3.18 38.19
C THR A 139 5.06 2.70 37.37
N VAL A 140 4.38 1.65 37.82
CA VAL A 140 3.23 1.03 37.15
C VAL A 140 2.15 0.74 38.20
N ASN A 141 0.92 0.54 37.75
CA ASN A 141 -0.17 0.17 38.65
C ASN A 141 -0.13 -1.35 38.92
N PHE A 142 -0.34 -1.70 40.17
CA PHE A 142 -0.56 -3.06 40.63
C PHE A 142 -2.05 -3.31 40.85
N VAL A 143 -2.46 -4.56 40.75
CA VAL A 143 -3.80 -5.06 41.11
C VAL A 143 -3.67 -6.31 41.97
N PRO A 144 -4.65 -6.63 42.81
CA PRO A 144 -4.73 -7.93 43.47
C PRO A 144 -4.67 -9.07 42.45
N ASN A 145 -4.08 -10.20 42.87
CA ASN A 145 -4.10 -11.44 42.12
C ASN A 145 -5.48 -12.13 42.21
N PHE A 146 -5.60 -13.35 41.68
CA PHE A 146 -6.88 -14.05 41.57
C PHE A 146 -7.53 -14.51 42.90
N ASP A 147 -6.83 -14.40 44.03
CA ASP A 147 -7.32 -14.77 45.37
C ASP A 147 -7.03 -13.71 46.45
N ASP A 148 -6.74 -12.46 46.04
CA ASP A 148 -6.40 -11.30 46.89
C ASP A 148 -5.22 -11.52 47.87
N SER A 149 -4.42 -12.59 47.71
CA SER A 149 -3.29 -12.91 48.61
C SER A 149 -1.97 -12.21 48.24
N THR A 150 -1.86 -11.67 47.02
CA THR A 150 -0.69 -10.91 46.55
C THR A 150 -1.07 -9.96 45.42
N GLU A 151 -0.11 -9.16 44.93
CA GLU A 151 -0.33 -8.18 43.85
C GLU A 151 0.48 -8.52 42.60
N GLU A 152 -0.06 -8.19 41.43
CA GLU A 152 0.62 -8.28 40.13
C GLU A 152 0.55 -6.97 39.33
N PRO A 153 1.59 -6.65 38.53
CA PRO A 153 1.62 -5.44 37.73
C PRO A 153 0.69 -5.56 36.51
N VAL A 154 -0.16 -4.54 36.30
CA VAL A 154 -1.06 -4.46 35.12
C VAL A 154 -0.25 -4.44 33.82
N VAL A 155 0.88 -3.74 33.82
CA VAL A 155 1.80 -3.52 32.69
C VAL A 155 3.22 -3.45 33.24
N LEU A 156 4.24 -3.85 32.46
CA LEU A 156 5.64 -3.69 32.87
C LEU A 156 6.20 -2.29 32.55
N PRO A 157 7.20 -1.79 33.30
CA PRO A 157 7.86 -0.51 33.03
C PRO A 157 8.43 -0.38 31.60
N SER A 158 8.93 -1.48 31.03
CA SER A 158 9.30 -1.62 29.61
C SER A 158 10.20 -0.51 29.04
N LYS A 159 11.49 -0.48 29.39
CA LYS A 159 12.50 0.39 28.75
C LYS A 159 12.73 0.05 27.25
N ILE A 160 12.17 -1.05 26.74
CA ILE A 160 12.23 -1.45 25.32
C ILE A 160 10.85 -1.46 24.64
N PRO A 161 10.74 -1.14 23.34
CA PRO A 161 9.49 -1.20 22.57
C PRO A 161 9.14 -2.64 22.15
N ASN A 162 8.90 -3.50 23.14
CA ASN A 162 8.84 -4.96 22.97
C ASN A 162 7.74 -5.44 21.99
N LEU A 163 6.59 -4.75 21.91
CA LEU A 163 5.50 -5.06 20.98
C LEU A 163 5.97 -5.17 19.52
N LEU A 164 6.81 -4.22 19.08
CA LEU A 164 7.26 -4.14 17.68
C LEU A 164 8.48 -5.03 17.42
N ILE A 165 9.48 -5.02 18.30
CA ILE A 165 10.72 -5.78 18.07
C ILE A 165 10.51 -7.29 18.12
N ASN A 166 9.57 -7.79 18.93
CA ASN A 166 9.28 -9.22 19.07
C ASN A 166 7.98 -9.66 18.40
N GLY A 167 7.05 -8.75 18.14
CA GLY A 167 5.73 -9.08 17.58
C GLY A 167 4.81 -9.82 18.54
N SER A 168 3.63 -10.21 18.05
CA SER A 168 2.64 -11.00 18.79
C SER A 168 1.58 -11.58 17.85
N SER A 169 1.34 -12.88 17.95
CA SER A 169 0.23 -13.59 17.28
C SER A 169 -0.82 -14.05 18.29
N GLY A 170 -2.11 -13.86 18.03
CA GLY A 170 -3.20 -14.30 18.91
C GLY A 170 -4.57 -14.29 18.25
N ILE A 171 -5.43 -15.24 18.64
CA ILE A 171 -6.83 -15.33 18.22
C ILE A 171 -7.68 -15.11 19.47
N ALA A 172 -8.61 -14.16 19.40
CA ALA A 172 -9.58 -13.84 20.45
C ALA A 172 -11.00 -14.22 19.96
N VAL A 173 -12.03 -13.82 20.71
CA VAL A 173 -13.41 -13.91 20.20
C VAL A 173 -13.67 -12.71 19.28
N GLY A 174 -14.17 -12.97 18.07
CA GLY A 174 -14.51 -11.95 17.06
C GLY A 174 -13.32 -11.22 16.40
N MET A 175 -12.09 -11.39 16.88
CA MET A 175 -10.91 -10.67 16.40
C MET A 175 -9.62 -11.49 16.56
N ALA A 176 -8.56 -11.08 15.85
CA ALA A 176 -7.22 -11.67 15.95
C ALA A 176 -6.15 -10.57 15.83
N THR A 177 -4.93 -10.89 16.26
CA THR A 177 -3.74 -10.05 16.11
C THR A 177 -2.59 -10.86 15.52
N ASN A 178 -1.83 -10.27 14.61
CA ASN A 178 -0.64 -10.87 14.04
C ASN A 178 0.36 -9.76 13.67
N ILE A 179 1.16 -9.37 14.67
CA ILE A 179 2.19 -8.33 14.58
C ILE A 179 3.53 -9.03 14.31
N PRO A 180 4.26 -8.69 13.22
CA PRO A 180 5.56 -9.26 12.95
C PRO A 180 6.66 -8.62 13.84
N PRO A 181 7.79 -9.32 14.09
CA PRO A 181 8.96 -8.76 14.73
C PRO A 181 9.72 -7.75 13.84
N HIS A 182 10.56 -6.92 14.45
CA HIS A 182 11.33 -5.84 13.80
C HIS A 182 12.74 -5.71 14.38
N ASN A 183 13.65 -5.03 13.68
CA ASN A 183 14.99 -4.78 14.19
C ASN A 183 14.97 -3.73 15.31
N VAL A 184 15.64 -3.99 16.44
CA VAL A 184 15.60 -3.09 17.61
C VAL A 184 16.27 -1.74 17.33
N ASN A 185 17.29 -1.69 16.46
CA ASN A 185 17.92 -0.42 16.09
C ASN A 185 16.93 0.47 15.33
N GLU A 186 16.28 -0.08 14.30
CA GLU A 186 15.29 0.63 13.47
C GLU A 186 14.10 1.16 14.31
N ILE A 187 13.56 0.35 15.23
CA ILE A 187 12.45 0.78 16.11
C ILE A 187 12.92 1.82 17.15
N CYS A 188 14.13 1.71 17.71
CA CYS A 188 14.66 2.72 18.63
C CYS A 188 14.97 4.04 17.90
N ASP A 189 15.51 4.00 16.68
CA ASP A 189 15.74 5.21 15.87
C ASP A 189 14.42 5.89 15.46
N ALA A 190 13.39 5.12 15.12
CA ALA A 190 12.05 5.65 14.88
C ALA A 190 11.45 6.32 16.13
N ALA A 191 11.58 5.71 17.30
CA ALA A 191 11.11 6.31 18.56
C ALA A 191 11.87 7.60 18.91
N ILE A 192 13.20 7.63 18.68
CA ILE A 192 14.03 8.82 18.86
C ILE A 192 13.62 9.93 17.87
N ALA A 193 13.41 9.60 16.60
CA ALA A 193 13.01 10.56 15.58
C ALA A 193 11.62 11.17 15.83
N ILE A 194 10.67 10.40 16.36
CA ILE A 194 9.35 10.91 16.78
C ILE A 194 9.46 11.84 18.00
N ILE A 195 10.38 11.56 18.93
CA ILE A 195 10.64 12.46 20.08
C ILE A 195 11.26 13.79 19.62
N ASP A 196 12.14 13.76 18.62
CA ASP A 196 12.80 14.96 18.09
C ASP A 196 11.95 15.72 17.05
N ASN A 197 11.03 15.04 16.35
CA ASN A 197 10.02 15.64 15.49
C ASN A 197 8.66 14.90 15.63
N PRO A 198 7.72 15.41 16.45
CA PRO A 198 6.39 14.83 16.58
C PRO A 198 5.60 14.75 15.26
N GLU A 199 5.88 15.63 14.31
CA GLU A 199 5.25 15.69 12.98
C GLU A 199 5.98 14.82 11.92
N LEU A 200 6.84 13.89 12.34
CA LEU A 200 7.57 12.98 11.45
C LEU A 200 6.62 12.26 10.48
N SER A 201 6.86 12.44 9.17
CA SER A 201 5.96 11.93 8.15
C SER A 201 6.04 10.41 7.99
N PHE A 202 4.99 9.83 7.40
CA PHE A 202 4.91 8.38 7.15
C PHE A 202 6.07 7.85 6.29
N GLU A 203 6.52 8.61 5.29
CA GLU A 203 7.62 8.21 4.41
C GLU A 203 8.98 8.28 5.14
N GLU A 204 9.22 9.30 5.97
CA GLU A 204 10.41 9.37 6.83
C GLU A 204 10.43 8.21 7.85
N LEU A 205 9.28 7.88 8.45
CA LEU A 205 9.14 6.74 9.35
C LEU A 205 9.45 5.40 8.64
N CYS A 206 9.03 5.22 7.39
CA CYS A 206 9.37 4.06 6.56
C CYS A 206 10.85 4.02 6.13
N ASN A 207 11.54 5.16 6.05
CA ASN A 207 12.98 5.18 5.79
C ASN A 207 13.79 4.73 7.02
N LEU A 208 13.26 4.90 8.23
CA LEU A 208 13.84 4.40 9.48
C LEU A 208 13.47 2.92 9.73
N VAL A 209 12.19 2.56 9.61
CA VAL A 209 11.68 1.19 9.79
C VAL A 209 11.43 0.56 8.43
N LYS A 210 12.41 -0.20 7.95
CA LYS A 210 12.43 -0.71 6.56
C LYS A 210 11.41 -1.81 6.30
N GLY A 211 11.03 -2.54 7.35
CA GLY A 211 10.15 -3.70 7.28
C GLY A 211 10.30 -4.63 8.50
N PRO A 212 9.52 -5.71 8.57
CA PRO A 212 9.75 -6.80 9.53
C PRO A 212 11.18 -7.33 9.51
N ASP A 213 11.65 -7.85 10.65
CA ASP A 213 12.93 -8.53 10.77
C ASP A 213 12.72 -9.85 11.53
N PHE A 214 12.61 -10.94 10.78
CA PHE A 214 12.22 -12.25 11.30
C PHE A 214 13.40 -12.99 11.96
N PRO A 215 13.17 -13.79 13.01
CA PRO A 215 14.21 -14.59 13.65
C PRO A 215 14.82 -15.66 12.72
N THR A 216 14.10 -16.08 11.68
CA THR A 216 14.53 -17.08 10.69
C THR A 216 15.17 -16.48 9.43
N SER A 217 15.53 -15.18 9.45
CA SER A 217 16.05 -14.42 8.32
C SER A 217 15.07 -14.38 7.14
N ALA A 218 15.35 -15.09 6.05
CA ALA A 218 14.53 -15.18 4.83
C ALA A 218 14.38 -13.84 4.10
N GLU A 219 13.67 -13.85 2.96
CA GLU A 219 13.53 -12.68 2.08
C GLU A 219 12.09 -12.19 2.02
N ILE A 220 11.87 -10.89 2.12
CA ILE A 220 10.59 -10.24 1.82
C ILE A 220 10.60 -9.78 0.36
N LEU A 221 9.50 -10.05 -0.35
CA LEU A 221 9.30 -9.58 -1.72
C LEU A 221 8.43 -8.32 -1.72
N GLY A 222 9.01 -7.20 -2.18
CA GLY A 222 8.30 -5.94 -2.37
C GLY A 222 8.03 -5.15 -1.07
N VAL A 223 7.69 -3.87 -1.24
CA VAL A 223 7.46 -2.94 -0.13
C VAL A 223 6.01 -2.46 -0.01
N GLY A 224 5.16 -2.69 -1.01
CA GLY A 224 3.75 -2.27 -1.01
C GLY A 224 2.97 -2.84 0.17
N GLY A 225 3.06 -4.15 0.39
CA GLY A 225 2.47 -4.84 1.54
C GLY A 225 2.98 -4.36 2.91
N ILE A 226 4.24 -3.91 2.99
CA ILE A 226 4.85 -3.35 4.21
C ILE A 226 4.24 -1.96 4.48
N LYS A 227 4.25 -1.07 3.48
CA LYS A 227 3.70 0.28 3.61
C LYS A 227 2.20 0.26 3.96
N LEU A 228 1.43 -0.63 3.34
CA LEU A 228 0.00 -0.79 3.66
C LEU A 228 -0.20 -1.23 5.12
N ALA A 229 0.60 -2.20 5.59
CA ALA A 229 0.58 -2.67 6.98
C ALA A 229 0.91 -1.56 7.98
N TYR A 230 1.95 -0.76 7.72
CA TYR A 230 2.33 0.34 8.61
C TYR A 230 1.34 1.50 8.59
N LYS A 231 0.72 1.81 7.44
CA LYS A 231 -0.24 2.92 7.29
C LYS A 231 -1.64 2.61 7.85
N THR A 232 -2.04 1.34 7.91
CA THR A 232 -3.43 0.95 8.23
C THR A 232 -3.56 -0.07 9.37
N GLY A 233 -2.45 -0.63 9.84
CA GLY A 233 -2.44 -1.79 10.73
C GLY A 233 -2.73 -3.12 10.02
N ARG A 234 -3.05 -3.15 8.73
CA ARG A 234 -3.33 -4.38 7.96
C ARG A 234 -2.53 -4.45 6.66
N GLY A 235 -1.99 -5.62 6.33
CA GLY A 235 -1.30 -5.82 5.06
C GLY A 235 -0.92 -7.28 4.83
N ARG A 236 -0.49 -7.59 3.61
CA ARG A 236 0.00 -8.92 3.22
C ARG A 236 1.43 -8.79 2.74
N ILE A 237 2.37 -9.37 3.46
CA ILE A 237 3.80 -9.35 3.14
C ILE A 237 4.17 -10.74 2.59
N ILE A 238 4.76 -10.82 1.40
CA ILE A 238 5.20 -12.08 0.82
C ILE A 238 6.60 -12.40 1.36
N VAL A 239 6.79 -13.60 1.89
CA VAL A 239 8.05 -14.07 2.48
C VAL A 239 8.51 -15.32 1.73
N ARG A 240 9.75 -15.30 1.23
CA ARG A 240 10.39 -16.33 0.41
C ARG A 240 11.60 -16.91 1.15
N SER A 241 11.80 -18.22 1.01
CA SER A 241 13.00 -18.92 1.48
C SER A 241 14.22 -18.47 0.69
N LYS A 242 15.37 -18.32 1.36
CA LYS A 242 16.62 -18.05 0.65
C LYS A 242 17.13 -19.35 0.03
N CYS A 243 17.30 -19.33 -1.29
CA CYS A 243 17.68 -20.47 -2.09
C CYS A 243 18.91 -20.15 -2.93
N GLU A 244 19.87 -21.07 -2.97
CA GLU A 244 21.08 -21.02 -3.78
C GLU A 244 21.09 -22.21 -4.75
N VAL A 245 21.67 -22.05 -5.95
CA VAL A 245 21.67 -23.07 -7.01
C VAL A 245 23.12 -23.50 -7.30
N GLU A 246 23.42 -24.78 -7.10
CA GLU A 246 24.73 -25.40 -7.32
C GLU A 246 24.56 -26.64 -8.22
N ASP A 247 25.23 -26.73 -9.37
CA ASP A 247 25.39 -27.94 -10.21
C ASP A 247 24.27 -29.00 -10.13
N SER A 248 23.09 -28.66 -10.68
CA SER A 248 21.86 -29.50 -10.66
C SER A 248 21.27 -29.75 -9.26
N LYS A 249 21.41 -28.80 -8.33
CA LYS A 249 20.80 -28.82 -6.99
C LYS A 249 20.24 -27.44 -6.63
N ILE A 250 19.17 -27.44 -5.85
CA ILE A 250 18.65 -26.27 -5.14
C ILE A 250 18.93 -26.48 -3.65
N ILE A 251 19.48 -25.46 -3.01
CA ILE A 251 19.88 -25.49 -1.60
C ILE A 251 19.10 -24.40 -0.87
N VAL A 252 18.36 -24.78 0.17
CA VAL A 252 17.60 -23.82 1.00
C VAL A 252 18.32 -23.62 2.31
N THR A 253 18.73 -22.38 2.60
CA THR A 253 19.50 -22.01 3.78
C THR A 253 18.67 -21.30 4.85
N GLU A 254 17.56 -20.66 4.46
CA GLU A 254 16.70 -19.86 5.35
C GLU A 254 15.23 -20.05 4.94
N ILE A 255 14.31 -20.15 5.92
CA ILE A 255 12.88 -20.43 5.70
C ILE A 255 11.97 -19.33 6.26
N PRO A 256 10.75 -19.13 5.70
CA PRO A 256 9.77 -18.20 6.22
C PRO A 256 9.43 -18.39 7.70
N TYR A 257 9.09 -17.28 8.35
CA TYR A 257 8.77 -17.26 9.78
C TYR A 257 7.54 -18.12 10.13
N GLN A 258 7.60 -18.77 11.30
CA GLN A 258 6.60 -19.71 11.83
C GLN A 258 6.34 -20.98 10.99
N LEU A 259 7.18 -21.27 9.98
CA LEU A 259 7.14 -22.51 9.22
C LEU A 259 7.81 -23.68 9.98
N ASN A 260 7.21 -24.86 9.92
CA ASN A 260 7.79 -26.12 10.38
C ASN A 260 8.58 -26.77 9.23
N LYS A 261 9.87 -27.08 9.43
CA LYS A 261 10.73 -27.63 8.38
C LYS A 261 10.30 -29.04 7.94
N SER A 262 9.98 -29.94 8.87
CA SER A 262 9.53 -31.31 8.59
C SER A 262 8.28 -31.35 7.69
N LEU A 263 7.28 -30.51 7.98
CA LEU A 263 6.04 -30.43 7.20
C LEU A 263 6.27 -29.84 5.81
N LEU A 264 7.25 -28.95 5.64
CA LEU A 264 7.66 -28.47 4.32
C LEU A 264 8.36 -29.56 3.50
N LEU A 265 9.23 -30.36 4.12
CA LEU A 265 9.88 -31.51 3.47
C LEU A 265 8.83 -32.56 3.05
N GLU A 266 7.84 -32.85 3.91
CA GLU A 266 6.70 -33.71 3.56
C GLU A 266 5.87 -33.14 2.40
N GLN A 267 5.60 -31.83 2.41
CA GLN A 267 4.89 -31.13 1.33
C GLN A 267 5.64 -31.26 -0.01
N ILE A 268 6.96 -31.01 -0.04
CA ILE A 268 7.77 -31.13 -1.25
C ILE A 268 7.82 -32.59 -1.74
N ALA A 269 8.07 -33.55 -0.84
CA ALA A 269 8.06 -34.97 -1.18
C ALA A 269 6.71 -35.42 -1.78
N LYS A 270 5.60 -34.87 -1.27
CA LYS A 270 4.26 -35.10 -1.83
C LYS A 270 4.09 -34.48 -3.22
N LEU A 271 4.51 -33.23 -3.44
CA LEU A 271 4.42 -32.57 -4.75
C LEU A 271 5.17 -33.33 -5.85
N VAL A 272 6.32 -33.93 -5.52
CA VAL A 272 7.10 -34.79 -6.43
C VAL A 272 6.39 -36.14 -6.67
N LYS A 273 5.88 -36.78 -5.60
CA LYS A 273 5.15 -38.06 -5.67
C LYS A 273 3.87 -37.96 -6.51
N ASP A 274 3.12 -36.87 -6.33
CA ASP A 274 1.86 -36.58 -7.02
C ASP A 274 2.11 -36.00 -8.44
N LYS A 275 3.38 -35.85 -8.85
CA LYS A 275 3.85 -35.31 -10.16
C LYS A 275 3.35 -33.90 -10.48
N ILE A 276 3.18 -33.07 -9.45
CA ILE A 276 2.88 -31.64 -9.60
C ILE A 276 4.17 -30.88 -9.94
N ILE A 277 5.30 -31.33 -9.39
CA ILE A 277 6.65 -30.87 -9.75
C ILE A 277 7.40 -32.07 -10.33
N ASP A 278 7.83 -31.97 -11.59
CA ASP A 278 8.79 -32.89 -12.19
C ASP A 278 10.16 -32.22 -12.27
N GLY A 279 11.23 -33.02 -12.36
CA GLY A 279 12.61 -32.54 -12.37
C GLY A 279 13.37 -32.65 -11.04
N ILE A 280 12.73 -33.07 -9.95
CA ILE A 280 13.42 -33.41 -8.68
C ILE A 280 13.75 -34.90 -8.63
N SER A 281 14.97 -35.26 -8.24
CA SER A 281 15.45 -36.65 -8.10
C SER A 281 15.60 -37.13 -6.66
N ASP A 282 16.01 -36.26 -5.74
CA ASP A 282 16.17 -36.58 -4.31
C ASP A 282 15.90 -35.34 -3.44
N LEU A 283 15.55 -35.56 -2.17
CA LEU A 283 15.29 -34.53 -1.17
C LEU A 283 15.92 -34.93 0.16
N ARG A 284 16.90 -34.16 0.63
CA ARG A 284 17.63 -34.40 1.88
C ARG A 284 17.63 -33.19 2.79
N ASP A 285 17.71 -33.44 4.08
CA ASP A 285 17.99 -32.44 5.09
C ASP A 285 19.41 -32.69 5.62
N GLU A 286 20.30 -31.73 5.34
CA GLU A 286 21.71 -31.73 5.72
C GLU A 286 21.99 -30.63 6.77
N SER A 287 20.93 -30.12 7.43
CA SER A 287 21.01 -29.14 8.52
C SER A 287 21.80 -29.66 9.72
N ASP A 288 22.62 -28.81 10.33
CA ASP A 288 23.48 -29.18 11.45
C ASP A 288 23.50 -28.11 12.57
N ARG A 289 24.61 -27.99 13.32
CA ARG A 289 24.77 -26.95 14.36
C ARG A 289 25.26 -25.60 13.83
N ASN A 290 25.73 -25.56 12.59
CA ASN A 290 26.27 -24.37 11.93
C ASN A 290 25.21 -23.65 11.09
N GLY A 291 24.23 -24.37 10.54
CA GLY A 291 23.10 -23.77 9.84
C GLY A 291 22.02 -24.75 9.39
N MET A 292 20.96 -24.21 8.79
CA MET A 292 19.96 -24.98 8.04
C MET A 292 20.48 -25.23 6.63
N ARG A 293 20.33 -26.45 6.12
CA ARG A 293 20.72 -26.82 4.75
C ARG A 293 19.79 -27.91 4.21
N ILE A 294 18.73 -27.51 3.54
CA ILE A 294 17.87 -28.44 2.78
C ILE A 294 18.45 -28.59 1.38
N VAL A 295 18.52 -29.81 0.85
CA VAL A 295 19.10 -30.12 -0.46
C VAL A 295 18.07 -30.82 -1.33
N ILE A 296 17.76 -30.20 -2.47
CA ILE A 296 16.84 -30.71 -3.47
C ILE A 296 17.69 -31.01 -4.72
N GLU A 297 17.94 -32.29 -5.01
CA GLU A 297 18.73 -32.67 -6.18
C GLU A 297 17.83 -32.79 -7.41
N LEU A 298 18.32 -32.34 -8.56
CA LEU A 298 17.56 -32.27 -9.81
C LEU A 298 17.91 -33.41 -10.75
N LYS A 299 16.92 -33.83 -11.55
CA LYS A 299 17.11 -34.78 -12.65
C LYS A 299 18.00 -34.16 -13.71
N LYS A 300 18.90 -34.97 -14.26
CA LYS A 300 19.85 -34.55 -15.29
C LYS A 300 19.11 -34.00 -16.53
N GLY A 301 19.28 -32.71 -16.81
CA GLY A 301 18.62 -32.00 -17.91
C GLY A 301 17.36 -31.22 -17.51
N SER A 302 16.99 -31.16 -16.23
CA SER A 302 15.96 -30.24 -15.74
C SER A 302 16.55 -28.85 -15.48
N ASN A 303 15.84 -27.80 -15.92
CA ASN A 303 16.18 -26.41 -15.62
C ASN A 303 15.92 -26.11 -14.13
N SER A 304 16.92 -25.57 -13.43
CA SER A 304 16.88 -25.25 -12.00
C SER A 304 15.81 -24.23 -11.65
N ASP A 305 15.69 -23.20 -12.47
CA ASP A 305 14.97 -21.97 -12.14
C ASP A 305 13.47 -22.19 -12.34
N VAL A 306 13.10 -22.98 -13.35
CA VAL A 306 11.74 -23.48 -13.55
C VAL A 306 11.29 -24.37 -12.38
N VAL A 307 12.15 -25.26 -11.88
CA VAL A 307 11.82 -26.11 -10.71
C VAL A 307 11.74 -25.28 -9.43
N LEU A 308 12.64 -24.30 -9.24
CA LEU A 308 12.63 -23.38 -8.12
C LEU A 308 11.37 -22.50 -8.10
N ASN A 309 10.95 -21.98 -9.25
CA ASN A 309 9.71 -21.22 -9.39
C ASN A 309 8.46 -22.08 -9.16
N GLN A 310 8.45 -23.35 -9.59
CA GLN A 310 7.38 -24.29 -9.23
C GLN A 310 7.37 -24.58 -7.71
N LEU A 311 8.54 -24.76 -7.10
CA LEU A 311 8.69 -24.98 -5.66
C LEU A 311 8.15 -23.80 -4.85
N PHE A 312 8.49 -22.56 -5.19
CA PHE A 312 7.91 -21.37 -4.56
C PHE A 312 6.39 -21.24 -4.81
N LYS A 313 5.88 -21.73 -5.94
CA LYS A 313 4.45 -21.60 -6.30
C LYS A 313 3.55 -22.66 -5.65
N HIS A 314 4.09 -23.83 -5.32
CA HIS A 314 3.31 -24.99 -4.85
C HIS A 314 3.70 -25.50 -3.46
N SER A 315 4.87 -25.14 -2.93
CA SER A 315 5.29 -25.45 -1.55
C SER A 315 5.31 -24.20 -0.67
N SER A 316 5.33 -24.39 0.65
CA SER A 316 5.47 -23.27 1.61
C SER A 316 6.86 -22.61 1.62
N LEU A 317 7.76 -22.93 0.66
CA LEU A 317 9.02 -22.20 0.44
C LEU A 317 8.78 -20.71 0.11
N GLN A 318 7.60 -20.35 -0.41
CA GLN A 318 7.11 -18.98 -0.43
C GLN A 318 5.73 -18.94 0.21
N THR A 319 5.48 -17.95 1.07
CA THR A 319 4.23 -17.81 1.82
C THR A 319 3.87 -16.33 2.00
N SER A 320 2.72 -16.03 2.60
CA SER A 320 2.33 -14.66 2.92
C SER A 320 2.06 -14.49 4.41
N PHE A 321 2.81 -13.58 5.05
CA PHE A 321 2.51 -13.12 6.40
C PHE A 321 1.40 -12.06 6.34
N GLY A 322 0.20 -12.42 6.82
CA GLY A 322 -0.91 -11.49 6.98
C GLY A 322 -0.71 -10.65 8.26
N VAL A 323 -0.30 -9.40 8.11
CA VAL A 323 -0.16 -8.45 9.22
C VAL A 323 -1.55 -7.98 9.64
N ASN A 324 -1.84 -8.06 10.94
CA ASN A 324 -2.99 -7.41 11.56
C ASN A 324 -2.61 -6.88 12.95
N ILE A 325 -2.26 -5.60 13.04
CA ILE A 325 -1.81 -4.96 14.27
C ILE A 325 -3.04 -4.58 15.10
N VAL A 326 -3.37 -5.44 16.06
CA VAL A 326 -4.41 -5.22 17.07
C VAL A 326 -3.82 -5.41 18.46
N GLY A 327 -4.02 -4.44 19.35
CA GLY A 327 -3.51 -4.47 20.72
C GLY A 327 -4.46 -3.77 21.69
N LEU A 328 -4.27 -4.01 22.99
CA LEU A 328 -5.05 -3.35 24.04
C LEU A 328 -4.45 -1.97 24.32
N VAL A 329 -5.26 -0.93 24.18
CA VAL A 329 -4.93 0.45 24.61
C VAL A 329 -5.89 0.79 25.76
N ASN A 330 -5.35 1.08 26.95
CA ASN A 330 -6.14 1.30 28.17
C ASN A 330 -7.13 0.15 28.53
N GLY A 331 -6.90 -1.06 28.00
CA GLY A 331 -7.79 -2.22 28.16
C GLY A 331 -8.75 -2.49 26.99
N GLU A 332 -8.87 -1.56 26.04
CA GLU A 332 -9.75 -1.70 24.87
C GLU A 332 -8.98 -2.21 23.63
N PRO A 333 -9.53 -3.18 22.86
CA PRO A 333 -8.90 -3.68 21.66
C PRO A 333 -8.99 -2.66 20.51
N ARG A 334 -7.85 -2.15 20.05
CA ARG A 334 -7.79 -1.21 18.91
C ARG A 334 -6.92 -1.75 17.77
N GLN A 335 -7.33 -1.43 16.55
CA GLN A 335 -6.48 -1.48 15.36
C GLN A 335 -5.46 -0.33 15.45
N LEU A 336 -4.18 -0.61 15.21
CA LEU A 336 -3.09 0.36 15.37
C LEU A 336 -2.20 0.42 14.12
N THR A 337 -1.73 1.62 13.77
CA THR A 337 -0.66 1.81 12.79
C THR A 337 0.72 1.60 13.43
N LEU A 338 1.79 1.59 12.63
CA LEU A 338 3.16 1.62 13.16
C LEU A 338 3.39 2.86 14.05
N ARG A 339 2.79 3.99 13.68
CA ARG A 339 2.89 5.26 14.39
C ARG A 339 2.19 5.21 15.76
N ASP A 340 0.95 4.73 15.81
CA ASP A 340 0.19 4.56 17.08
C ASP A 340 0.96 3.69 18.09
N CYS A 341 1.58 2.60 17.62
CA CYS A 341 2.38 1.71 18.49
C CYS A 341 3.62 2.40 19.08
N LEU A 342 4.24 3.33 18.34
CA LEU A 342 5.37 4.11 18.82
C LEU A 342 4.92 5.22 19.77
N ASP A 343 3.86 5.96 19.44
CA ASP A 343 3.35 7.05 20.28
C ASP A 343 2.84 6.55 21.65
N GLU A 344 2.06 5.47 21.70
CA GLU A 344 1.60 4.88 22.98
C GLU A 344 2.76 4.30 23.82
N TYR A 345 3.82 3.80 23.17
CA TYR A 345 5.05 3.39 23.86
C TYR A 345 5.83 4.58 24.44
N ILE A 346 6.02 5.65 23.66
CA ILE A 346 6.72 6.89 24.11
C ILE A 346 5.94 7.54 25.27
N LYS A 347 4.61 7.58 25.17
CA LYS A 347 3.68 8.03 26.21
C LYS A 347 3.80 7.20 27.50
N HIS A 348 3.88 5.88 27.40
CA HIS A 348 4.14 4.99 28.54
C HIS A 348 5.51 5.24 29.18
N ARG A 349 6.58 5.38 28.38
CA ARG A 349 7.91 5.76 28.90
C ARG A 349 7.89 7.11 29.62
N LYS A 350 7.18 8.11 29.08
CA LYS A 350 6.99 9.42 29.72
C LYS A 350 6.31 9.29 31.08
N GLU A 351 5.24 8.50 31.21
CA GLU A 351 4.60 8.23 32.50
C GLU A 351 5.57 7.55 33.48
N VAL A 352 6.25 6.47 33.05
CA VAL A 352 7.18 5.71 33.90
C VAL A 352 8.35 6.56 34.39
N VAL A 353 8.96 7.38 33.52
CA VAL A 353 10.06 8.29 33.91
C VAL A 353 9.56 9.35 34.88
N ILE A 354 8.37 9.92 34.69
CA ILE A 354 7.75 10.86 35.64
C ILE A 354 7.48 10.19 37.00
N ARG A 355 6.93 8.98 37.03
CA ARG A 355 6.62 8.24 38.27
C ARG A 355 7.89 7.86 39.02
N ARG A 356 8.90 7.32 38.33
CA ARG A 356 10.24 7.05 38.88
C ARG A 356 10.85 8.29 39.52
N THR A 357 10.86 9.41 38.78
CA THR A 357 11.46 10.68 39.24
C THR A 357 10.69 11.25 40.44
N LYS A 358 9.36 11.13 40.48
CA LYS A 358 8.54 11.50 41.66
C LYS A 358 8.81 10.61 42.88
N PHE A 359 8.98 9.30 42.69
CA PHE A 359 9.29 8.36 43.76
C PHE A 359 10.69 8.59 44.36
N ASP A 360 11.70 8.75 43.49
CA ASP A 360 13.06 9.07 43.91
C ASP A 360 13.14 10.46 44.57
N LEU A 361 12.40 11.46 44.06
CA LEU A 361 12.26 12.76 44.70
C LEU A 361 11.60 12.66 46.09
N LYS A 362 10.46 11.98 46.20
CA LYS A 362 9.73 11.80 47.48
C LYS A 362 10.63 11.17 48.54
N LYS A 363 11.34 10.08 48.20
CA LYS A 363 12.30 9.44 49.10
C LYS A 363 13.48 10.32 49.45
N ALA A 364 13.94 11.16 48.52
CA ALA A 364 14.98 12.13 48.78
C ALA A 364 14.50 13.23 49.75
N GLU A 365 13.30 13.77 49.57
CA GLU A 365 12.72 14.78 50.47
C GLU A 365 12.41 14.20 51.87
N GLU A 366 11.86 12.98 51.96
CA GLU A 366 11.68 12.27 53.23
C GLU A 366 13.01 12.06 53.99
N ARG A 367 14.09 11.74 53.26
CA ARG A 367 15.44 11.58 53.82
C ARG A 367 16.10 12.90 54.20
N GLU A 368 15.94 13.93 53.37
CA GLU A 368 16.46 15.29 53.60
C GLU A 368 15.83 15.91 54.84
N HIS A 369 14.51 15.77 54.99
CA HIS A 369 13.76 16.21 56.16
C HIS A 369 14.28 15.59 57.46
N ILE A 370 14.64 14.29 57.44
CA ILE A 370 15.29 13.61 58.58
C ILE A 370 16.69 14.18 58.84
N LEU A 371 17.49 14.41 57.80
CA LEU A 371 18.83 14.98 57.92
C LEU A 371 18.82 16.39 58.50
N GLN A 372 17.85 17.25 58.12
CA GLN A 372 17.65 18.56 58.74
C GLN A 372 17.48 18.46 60.27
N GLY A 373 16.62 17.55 60.73
CA GLY A 373 16.39 17.33 62.17
C GLY A 373 17.65 16.87 62.90
N LEU A 374 18.41 15.94 62.30
CA LEU A 374 19.69 15.49 62.84
C LEU A 374 20.76 16.61 62.85
N LEU A 375 20.79 17.48 61.86
CA LEU A 375 21.71 18.62 61.81
C LEU A 375 21.37 19.69 62.86
N ILE A 376 20.08 19.99 63.08
CA ILE A 376 19.61 20.81 64.20
C ILE A 376 20.07 20.19 65.52
N ALA A 377 19.93 18.86 65.68
CA ALA A 377 20.32 18.17 66.89
C ALA A 377 21.85 18.15 67.13
N LEU A 378 22.66 18.00 66.09
CA LEU A 378 24.12 18.04 66.15
C LEU A 378 24.68 19.45 66.40
N ASN A 379 23.88 20.49 66.19
CA ASN A 379 24.23 21.88 66.52
C ASN A 379 23.90 22.26 67.98
N SER A 380 22.88 21.63 68.58
CA SER A 380 22.34 21.96 69.92
C SER A 380 22.34 20.75 70.88
N ILE A 381 23.36 19.90 70.79
CA ILE A 381 23.31 18.54 71.36
C ILE A 381 23.20 18.49 72.88
N ASP A 382 23.92 19.33 73.62
CA ASP A 382 23.89 19.32 75.10
C ASP A 382 22.52 19.72 75.64
N ASP A 383 21.91 20.71 75.01
CA ASP A 383 20.57 21.24 75.32
C ASP A 383 19.45 20.23 74.99
N ILE A 384 19.69 19.34 74.02
CA ILE A 384 18.81 18.21 73.66
C ILE A 384 18.99 17.04 74.64
N ILE A 385 20.23 16.70 74.99
CA ILE A 385 20.53 15.69 76.02
C ILE A 385 19.96 16.12 77.38
N ALA A 386 20.02 17.41 77.72
CA ALA A 386 19.40 17.97 78.92
C ALA A 386 17.87 17.84 78.90
N LEU A 387 17.23 18.16 77.77
CA LEU A 387 15.78 17.99 77.58
C LEU A 387 15.35 16.52 77.74
N ILE A 388 16.00 15.60 77.01
CA ILE A 388 15.68 14.17 77.03
C ILE A 388 15.88 13.57 78.43
N LYS A 389 16.90 14.02 79.19
CA LYS A 389 17.12 13.61 80.59
C LYS A 389 16.15 14.25 81.59
N GLY A 390 15.50 15.35 81.24
CA GLY A 390 14.51 16.04 82.07
C GLY A 390 13.09 15.49 81.93
N SER A 391 12.79 14.83 80.81
CA SER A 391 11.52 14.15 80.56
C SER A 391 11.39 12.83 81.32
N LYS A 392 10.16 12.49 81.72
CA LYS A 392 9.82 11.25 82.44
C LYS A 392 9.75 10.04 81.50
N ASP A 393 9.36 10.27 80.25
CA ASP A 393 9.21 9.24 79.22
C ASP A 393 9.52 9.79 77.81
N VAL A 394 9.52 8.89 76.82
CA VAL A 394 9.85 9.17 75.42
C VAL A 394 8.80 10.08 74.75
N SER A 395 7.55 10.07 75.21
CA SER A 395 6.48 10.92 74.69
C SER A 395 6.65 12.36 75.17
N GLU A 396 6.93 12.58 76.45
CA GLU A 396 7.27 13.90 77.00
C GLU A 396 8.55 14.47 76.35
N ALA A 397 9.55 13.62 76.10
CA ALA A 397 10.77 14.02 75.38
C ALA A 397 10.48 14.43 73.93
N ARG A 398 9.70 13.63 73.19
CA ARG A 398 9.25 13.93 71.82
C ARG A 398 8.46 15.25 71.76
N GLN A 399 7.49 15.44 72.65
CA GLN A 399 6.69 16.67 72.74
C GLN A 399 7.57 17.90 73.01
N GLY A 400 8.60 17.75 73.86
CA GLY A 400 9.59 18.78 74.15
C GLY A 400 10.49 19.11 72.94
N LEU A 401 10.92 18.12 72.16
CA LEU A 401 11.71 18.33 70.94
C LEU A 401 10.90 19.06 69.85
N ILE A 402 9.66 18.61 69.60
CA ILE A 402 8.73 19.26 68.67
C ILE A 402 8.53 20.74 69.02
N SER A 403 8.22 21.02 70.30
CA SER A 403 7.87 22.38 70.75
C SER A 403 9.06 23.31 70.91
N LYS A 404 10.23 22.84 71.37
CA LYS A 404 11.42 23.70 71.57
C LYS A 404 12.16 24.00 70.27
N TYR A 405 12.20 23.07 69.31
CA TYR A 405 13.01 23.18 68.09
C TYR A 405 12.21 23.26 66.79
N ILE A 406 10.87 23.30 66.86
CA ILE A 406 9.97 23.38 65.70
C ILE A 406 10.20 22.18 64.75
N LEU A 407 10.37 21.00 65.34
CA LEU A 407 10.61 19.74 64.63
C LEU A 407 9.32 18.97 64.38
N THR A 408 9.26 18.16 63.32
CA THR A 408 8.15 17.21 63.14
C THR A 408 8.32 15.99 64.05
N GLU A 409 7.26 15.18 64.15
CA GLU A 409 7.31 13.94 64.93
C GLU A 409 8.36 12.95 64.39
N ILE A 410 8.49 12.85 63.06
CA ILE A 410 9.46 11.98 62.37
C ILE A 410 10.90 12.42 62.68
N GLN A 411 11.20 13.72 62.60
CA GLN A 411 12.51 14.28 62.99
C GLN A 411 12.80 14.02 64.47
N SER A 412 11.82 14.25 65.35
CA SER A 412 11.97 14.07 66.79
C SER A 412 12.24 12.61 67.16
N ASN A 413 11.58 11.65 66.51
CA ASN A 413 11.88 10.23 66.66
C ASN A 413 13.29 9.88 66.14
N ALA A 414 13.68 10.37 64.96
CA ALA A 414 15.02 10.12 64.42
C ALA A 414 16.16 10.66 65.32
N ILE A 415 15.92 11.73 66.08
CA ILE A 415 16.83 12.27 67.09
C ILE A 415 16.86 11.40 68.35
N LEU A 416 15.71 10.88 68.80
CA LEU A 416 15.62 9.96 69.95
C LEU A 416 16.29 8.61 69.65
N ASP A 417 16.22 8.13 68.41
CA ASP A 417 16.89 6.92 67.92
C ASP A 417 18.40 7.14 67.60
N MET A 418 18.92 8.37 67.74
CA MET A 418 20.29 8.70 67.37
C MET A 418 21.32 8.08 68.32
N LYS A 419 22.10 7.13 67.79
CA LYS A 419 23.22 6.50 68.51
C LYS A 419 24.34 7.51 68.79
N LEU A 420 24.89 7.49 70.01
CA LEU A 420 25.99 8.37 70.46
C LEU A 420 27.22 8.37 69.53
N SER A 421 27.46 7.29 68.78
CA SER A 421 28.54 7.23 67.77
C SER A 421 28.40 8.26 66.65
N ARG A 422 27.18 8.72 66.33
CA ARG A 422 26.93 9.76 65.32
C ARG A 422 27.42 11.15 65.73
N LEU A 423 27.77 11.35 67.01
CA LEU A 423 28.34 12.60 67.52
C LEU A 423 29.83 12.77 67.16
N ALA A 424 30.50 11.72 66.65
CA ALA A 424 31.88 11.80 66.20
C ALA A 424 32.01 12.76 64.99
N ALA A 425 33.08 13.55 64.94
CA ALA A 425 33.26 14.58 63.92
C ALA A 425 33.15 14.06 62.47
N LEU A 426 33.67 12.85 62.20
CA LEU A 426 33.56 12.19 60.89
C LEU A 426 32.14 11.75 60.55
N GLU A 427 31.31 11.42 61.53
CA GLU A 427 29.90 11.07 61.31
C GLU A 427 29.04 12.32 61.09
N ARG A 428 29.31 13.41 61.82
CA ARG A 428 28.72 14.73 61.54
C ARG A 428 29.07 15.23 60.13
N GLN A 429 30.32 15.04 59.70
CA GLN A 429 30.75 15.41 58.35
C GLN A 429 30.00 14.60 57.27
N LYS A 430 29.89 13.28 57.42
CA LYS A 430 29.06 12.44 56.52
C LYS A 430 27.61 12.90 56.43
N ILE A 431 27.00 13.32 57.53
CA ILE A 431 25.62 13.83 57.55
C ILE A 431 25.50 15.16 56.79
N LEU A 432 26.51 16.04 56.88
CA LEU A 432 26.58 17.29 56.09
C LEU A 432 26.80 17.03 54.60
N ASP A 433 27.67 16.08 54.26
CA ASP A 433 27.96 15.71 52.87
C ASP A 433 26.75 15.00 52.22
N GLU A 434 26.15 14.04 52.91
CA GLU A 434 24.89 13.37 52.50
C GLU A 434 23.77 14.39 52.27
N HIS A 435 23.59 15.34 53.19
CA HIS A 435 22.59 16.40 53.06
C HIS A 435 22.83 17.30 51.83
N LYS A 436 24.09 17.67 51.58
CA LYS A 436 24.49 18.49 50.43
C LYS A 436 24.34 17.76 49.10
N GLU A 437 24.69 16.48 49.03
CA GLU A 437 24.46 15.64 47.85
C GLU A 437 22.96 15.51 47.56
N LEU A 438 22.17 15.24 48.61
CA LEU A 438 20.73 15.05 48.51
C LEU A 438 19.99 16.33 48.10
N LEU A 439 20.41 17.51 48.56
CA LEU A 439 19.88 18.79 48.08
C LEU A 439 20.16 19.05 46.59
N ASN A 440 21.32 18.63 46.08
CA ASN A 440 21.61 18.71 44.64
C ASN A 440 20.73 17.73 43.85
N PHE A 441 20.55 16.50 44.35
CA PHE A 441 19.67 15.49 43.74
C PHE A 441 18.20 15.94 43.72
N ILE A 442 17.68 16.48 44.83
CA ILE A 442 16.32 17.05 44.91
C ILE A 442 16.13 18.18 43.90
N ARG A 443 17.13 19.05 43.71
CA ARG A 443 17.09 20.09 42.68
C ARG A 443 17.03 19.47 41.28
N GLU A 444 17.88 18.50 40.97
CA GLU A 444 17.90 17.82 39.67
C GLU A 444 16.59 17.09 39.36
N MET A 445 16.03 16.35 40.32
CA MET A 445 14.73 15.68 40.14
C MET A 445 13.60 16.69 39.89
N LYS A 446 13.64 17.86 40.54
CA LYS A 446 12.68 18.97 40.29
C LYS A 446 12.90 19.64 38.94
N GLU A 447 14.14 19.84 38.50
CA GLU A 447 14.46 20.34 37.15
C GLU A 447 13.96 19.38 36.06
N ILE A 448 14.11 18.06 36.26
CA ILE A 448 13.58 17.04 35.34
C ILE A 448 12.05 17.08 35.30
N LEU A 449 11.38 17.08 36.47
CA LEU A 449 9.91 17.11 36.52
C LEU A 449 9.30 18.42 36.00
N ALA A 450 10.06 19.53 35.98
CA ALA A 450 9.65 20.80 35.42
C ALA A 450 9.92 20.93 33.90
N SER A 451 10.65 19.99 33.28
CA SER A 451 11.08 20.09 31.89
C SER A 451 10.78 18.82 31.10
N GLU A 452 9.77 18.89 30.24
CA GLU A 452 9.41 17.81 29.31
C GLU A 452 10.58 17.44 28.39
N ALA A 453 11.39 18.42 27.96
CA ALA A 453 12.61 18.18 27.17
C ALA A 453 13.67 17.38 27.95
N ARG A 454 13.83 17.57 29.27
CA ARG A 454 14.71 16.72 30.10
C ARG A 454 14.18 15.28 30.18
N ILE A 455 12.87 15.11 30.36
CA ILE A 455 12.23 13.78 30.40
C ILE A 455 12.44 13.05 29.07
N PHE A 456 12.24 13.73 27.94
CA PHE A 456 12.49 13.17 26.62
C PHE A 456 13.98 12.90 26.34
N SER A 457 14.92 13.73 26.83
CA SER A 457 16.35 13.39 26.78
C SER A 457 16.62 12.05 27.46
N ILE A 458 16.15 11.88 28.70
CA ILE A 458 16.32 10.63 29.47
C ILE A 458 15.75 9.42 28.72
N ILE A 459 14.62 9.57 28.00
CA ILE A 459 14.03 8.50 27.19
C ILE A 459 14.90 8.18 25.96
N LYS A 460 15.45 9.20 25.28
CA LYS A 460 16.38 9.00 24.15
C LYS A 460 17.69 8.35 24.61
N ASP A 461 18.26 8.82 25.72
CA ASP A 461 19.45 8.25 26.35
C ASP A 461 19.21 6.78 26.73
N GLU A 462 18.05 6.46 27.31
CA GLU A 462 17.61 5.09 27.59
C GLU A 462 17.44 4.22 26.32
N LEU A 463 16.97 4.78 25.21
CA LEU A 463 16.85 4.06 23.93
C LEU A 463 18.22 3.84 23.27
N ILE A 464 19.13 4.82 23.33
CA ILE A 464 20.52 4.69 22.85
C ILE A 464 21.27 3.61 23.63
N ASP A 465 21.09 3.57 24.96
CA ASP A 465 21.54 2.49 25.84
C ASP A 465 21.11 1.11 25.34
N VAL A 466 19.84 0.97 24.93
CA VAL A 466 19.27 -0.29 24.43
C VAL A 466 19.93 -0.70 23.12
N LYS A 467 20.07 0.22 22.15
CA LYS A 467 20.78 -0.03 20.89
C LYS A 467 22.21 -0.51 21.16
N ASN A 468 22.95 0.20 22.00
CA ASN A 468 24.34 -0.11 22.33
C ASN A 468 24.53 -1.45 23.08
N ASN A 469 23.49 -1.95 23.77
CA ASN A 469 23.57 -3.17 24.58
C ASN A 469 22.95 -4.42 23.95
N TYR A 470 22.06 -4.25 22.98
CA TYR A 470 21.18 -5.31 22.44
C TYR A 470 20.94 -5.20 20.92
N GLY A 471 21.40 -4.14 20.26
CA GLY A 471 21.29 -3.96 18.82
C GLY A 471 22.10 -4.99 18.03
N ASP A 472 21.51 -5.50 16.95
CA ASP A 472 22.15 -6.39 15.99
C ASP A 472 21.79 -6.01 14.55
N GLU A 473 22.48 -6.63 13.60
CA GLU A 473 22.23 -6.42 12.17
C GLU A 473 20.89 -7.01 11.74
N ARG A 474 20.31 -6.44 10.68
CA ARG A 474 19.08 -6.92 10.04
C ARG A 474 19.32 -8.31 9.43
N LYS A 475 18.40 -9.23 9.70
CA LYS A 475 18.45 -10.63 9.25
C LYS A 475 17.63 -10.86 8.00
N THR A 476 16.40 -10.31 7.95
CA THR A 476 15.51 -10.45 6.81
C THR A 476 15.90 -9.50 5.69
N ASN A 477 16.21 -10.06 4.52
CA ASN A 477 16.46 -9.30 3.29
C ASN A 477 15.14 -8.74 2.74
N ILE A 478 15.17 -7.60 2.04
CA ILE A 478 13.99 -6.99 1.41
C ILE A 478 14.31 -6.69 -0.04
N LEU A 479 13.73 -7.48 -0.95
CA LEU A 479 13.93 -7.34 -2.39
C LEU A 479 12.98 -6.28 -2.97
N GLN A 480 13.53 -5.30 -3.68
CA GLN A 480 12.76 -4.24 -4.35
C GLN A 480 12.34 -4.67 -5.76
N GLY A 481 11.09 -4.38 -6.12
CA GLY A 481 10.48 -4.74 -7.40
C GLY A 481 8.95 -4.89 -7.27
N ASP A 482 8.24 -4.89 -8.40
CA ASP A 482 6.79 -5.07 -8.47
C ASP A 482 6.41 -6.56 -8.31
N PHE A 483 6.64 -7.11 -7.11
CA PHE A 483 6.31 -8.49 -6.75
C PHE A 483 4.85 -8.69 -6.27
N ASP A 484 4.00 -7.67 -6.42
CA ASP A 484 2.60 -7.72 -5.95
C ASP A 484 1.73 -8.70 -6.76
N GLU A 485 2.13 -9.04 -7.99
CA GLU A 485 1.64 -10.20 -8.74
C GLU A 485 2.67 -11.35 -8.63
N GLY A 486 2.23 -12.49 -8.08
CA GLY A 486 3.14 -13.60 -7.75
C GLY A 486 3.53 -14.47 -8.95
N ILE A 487 4.81 -14.91 -8.96
CA ILE A 487 5.51 -15.76 -9.96
C ILE A 487 4.67 -16.04 -11.22
N ASN A 488 4.97 -15.26 -12.25
CA ASN A 488 4.28 -15.29 -13.51
C ASN A 488 4.47 -16.64 -14.21
N VAL A 489 3.50 -16.99 -15.06
CA VAL A 489 3.64 -18.20 -15.90
C VAL A 489 4.73 -18.02 -16.95
N GLU A 490 5.08 -16.76 -17.25
CA GLU A 490 6.23 -16.38 -18.08
C GLU A 490 7.58 -16.81 -17.45
N ASP A 491 7.73 -16.72 -16.13
CA ASP A 491 8.91 -17.16 -15.35
C ASP A 491 9.09 -18.70 -15.33
N LEU A 492 8.21 -19.44 -16.02
CA LEU A 492 8.22 -20.90 -16.16
C LEU A 492 8.45 -21.35 -17.60
N VAL A 493 8.64 -20.43 -18.56
CA VAL A 493 8.79 -20.72 -19.99
C VAL A 493 10.05 -20.10 -20.56
N GLU A 494 10.85 -20.90 -21.26
CA GLU A 494 12.07 -20.49 -21.95
C GLU A 494 11.76 -19.62 -23.19
N ASP A 495 12.50 -18.51 -23.35
CA ASP A 495 12.30 -17.56 -24.45
C ASP A 495 13.04 -17.96 -25.74
N GLU A 496 12.59 -19.05 -26.35
CA GLU A 496 13.02 -19.53 -27.68
C GLU A 496 12.25 -18.86 -28.85
N GLU A 497 12.79 -18.98 -30.06
CA GLU A 497 12.12 -18.54 -31.29
C GLU A 497 11.17 -19.59 -31.88
N VAL A 498 9.94 -19.16 -32.15
CA VAL A 498 8.87 -20.00 -32.69
C VAL A 498 8.20 -19.40 -33.93
N VAL A 499 7.88 -20.27 -34.87
CA VAL A 499 7.00 -19.99 -36.01
C VAL A 499 5.55 -20.14 -35.53
N VAL A 500 4.79 -19.05 -35.57
CA VAL A 500 3.35 -19.04 -35.32
C VAL A 500 2.62 -19.20 -36.65
N THR A 501 1.66 -20.12 -36.73
CA THR A 501 0.83 -20.34 -37.93
C THR A 501 -0.65 -20.26 -37.58
N PHE A 502 -1.43 -19.57 -38.42
CA PHE A 502 -2.88 -19.44 -38.30
C PHE A 502 -3.59 -19.90 -39.58
N THR A 503 -4.68 -20.66 -39.46
CA THR A 503 -5.47 -21.19 -40.59
C THR A 503 -6.75 -20.40 -40.83
N HIS A 504 -7.28 -20.52 -42.05
CA HIS A 504 -8.53 -19.89 -42.47
C HIS A 504 -9.75 -20.38 -41.69
N SER A 505 -9.74 -21.62 -41.20
CA SER A 505 -10.75 -22.14 -40.26
C SER A 505 -10.56 -21.68 -38.80
N GLY A 506 -9.61 -20.76 -38.56
CA GLY A 506 -9.42 -20.10 -37.27
C GLY A 506 -8.49 -20.82 -36.29
N TYR A 507 -7.70 -21.82 -36.71
CA TYR A 507 -6.79 -22.54 -35.81
C TYR A 507 -5.41 -21.87 -35.74
N ILE A 508 -4.83 -21.82 -34.55
CA ILE A 508 -3.50 -21.27 -34.29
C ILE A 508 -2.60 -22.29 -33.57
N LYS A 509 -1.30 -22.25 -33.85
CA LYS A 509 -0.25 -22.99 -33.14
C LYS A 509 1.10 -22.27 -33.20
N ARG A 510 1.98 -22.58 -32.25
CA ARG A 510 3.43 -22.28 -32.32
C ARG A 510 4.24 -23.55 -32.61
N GLN A 511 5.39 -23.41 -33.25
CA GLN A 511 6.33 -24.49 -33.57
C GLN A 511 7.78 -23.98 -33.55
N PRO A 512 8.77 -24.75 -33.03
CA PRO A 512 10.18 -24.38 -33.16
C PRO A 512 10.61 -24.18 -34.63
N ILE A 513 11.42 -23.15 -34.88
CA ILE A 513 11.78 -22.70 -36.24
C ILE A 513 12.52 -23.75 -37.09
N SER A 514 13.25 -24.66 -36.43
CA SER A 514 14.05 -25.75 -37.03
C SER A 514 13.27 -26.73 -37.93
N VAL A 515 11.93 -26.72 -37.90
CA VAL A 515 11.04 -27.62 -38.64
C VAL A 515 10.92 -27.28 -40.15
N TYR A 516 11.36 -26.09 -40.59
CA TYR A 516 11.11 -25.56 -41.95
C TYR A 516 12.39 -25.37 -42.80
N LYS A 517 12.60 -26.22 -43.81
CA LYS A 517 13.71 -26.10 -44.81
C LYS A 517 13.24 -25.51 -46.15
N SER A 518 14.15 -24.87 -46.88
CA SER A 518 13.88 -24.09 -48.12
C SER A 518 13.81 -24.94 -49.41
N GLN A 519 13.27 -24.35 -50.49
CA GLN A 519 13.07 -24.98 -51.81
C GLN A 519 13.34 -24.01 -52.98
N LYS A 520 13.43 -24.55 -54.21
CA LYS A 520 13.77 -23.78 -55.43
C LYS A 520 12.52 -23.30 -56.20
N ARG A 521 12.63 -22.11 -56.81
CA ARG A 521 11.59 -21.43 -57.60
C ARG A 521 10.91 -22.34 -58.63
N GLY A 522 9.58 -22.27 -58.68
CA GLY A 522 8.76 -22.82 -59.77
C GLY A 522 8.50 -24.33 -59.71
N GLY A 523 8.95 -25.04 -58.67
CA GLY A 523 8.56 -26.41 -58.40
C GLY A 523 7.07 -26.59 -58.11
N ARG A 524 6.58 -27.83 -58.10
CA ARG A 524 5.27 -28.16 -57.54
C ARG A 524 5.42 -28.21 -56.02
N GLY A 525 4.61 -27.41 -55.29
CA GLY A 525 4.73 -27.28 -53.84
C GLY A 525 4.46 -28.61 -53.11
N ILE A 526 4.99 -28.75 -51.90
CA ILE A 526 4.65 -29.87 -51.02
C ILE A 526 3.26 -29.60 -50.44
N LYS A 527 2.41 -30.63 -50.31
CA LYS A 527 1.16 -30.51 -49.53
C LYS A 527 1.46 -30.06 -48.10
N GLY A 528 0.56 -29.26 -47.53
CA GLY A 528 0.59 -28.90 -46.11
C GLY A 528 0.29 -30.08 -45.18
N ALA A 529 -0.24 -29.78 -43.99
CA ALA A 529 -0.83 -30.80 -43.14
C ALA A 529 -2.00 -31.50 -43.85
N GLU A 530 -2.31 -32.76 -43.51
CA GLU A 530 -3.50 -33.44 -44.05
C GLU A 530 -4.78 -32.91 -43.41
N THR A 531 -5.25 -31.76 -43.88
CA THR A 531 -6.63 -31.33 -43.72
C THR A 531 -7.52 -32.30 -44.50
N LYS A 532 -8.21 -33.21 -43.79
CA LYS A 532 -9.16 -34.18 -44.39
C LYS A 532 -10.42 -33.55 -45.00
N ASN A 533 -10.49 -32.22 -44.99
CA ASN A 533 -11.47 -31.40 -45.72
C ASN A 533 -10.64 -30.44 -46.60
N ASP A 534 -10.95 -30.34 -47.89
CA ASP A 534 -10.11 -29.63 -48.88
C ASP A 534 -10.15 -28.08 -48.80
N ASP A 535 -10.87 -27.49 -47.83
CA ASP A 535 -11.14 -26.04 -47.74
C ASP A 535 -10.26 -25.25 -46.75
N ASP A 536 -9.41 -25.91 -45.96
CA ASP A 536 -8.68 -25.33 -44.83
C ASP A 536 -7.19 -25.11 -45.14
N PHE A 537 -6.73 -23.85 -45.15
CA PHE A 537 -5.37 -23.45 -45.54
C PHE A 537 -4.77 -22.41 -44.56
N VAL A 538 -3.45 -22.21 -44.59
CA VAL A 538 -2.76 -21.23 -43.73
C VAL A 538 -2.96 -19.81 -44.27
N GLU A 539 -3.46 -18.91 -43.42
CA GLU A 539 -3.77 -17.52 -43.73
C GLU A 539 -2.72 -16.54 -43.17
N HIS A 540 -2.12 -16.84 -42.01
CA HIS A 540 -0.97 -16.08 -41.49
C HIS A 540 0.16 -17.01 -41.02
N LEU A 541 1.41 -16.55 -41.22
CA LEU A 541 2.63 -17.17 -40.70
C LEU A 541 3.65 -16.08 -40.39
N PHE A 542 4.22 -16.11 -39.19
CA PHE A 542 5.29 -15.20 -38.75
C PHE A 542 6.19 -15.87 -37.70
N VAL A 543 7.31 -15.23 -37.37
CA VAL A 543 8.22 -15.63 -36.28
C VAL A 543 8.01 -14.69 -35.09
N ALA A 544 8.07 -15.23 -33.88
CA ALA A 544 8.07 -14.51 -32.61
C ALA A 544 8.81 -15.33 -31.55
N ARG A 545 9.28 -14.71 -30.47
CA ARG A 545 9.85 -15.37 -29.30
C ARG A 545 8.75 -15.69 -28.29
N ASN A 546 8.90 -16.71 -27.45
CA ASN A 546 7.84 -17.15 -26.52
C ASN A 546 7.32 -16.01 -25.60
N HIS A 547 8.15 -15.04 -25.21
CA HIS A 547 7.78 -13.88 -24.37
C HIS A 547 7.18 -12.69 -25.15
N ASN A 548 7.19 -12.70 -26.49
CA ASN A 548 6.55 -11.64 -27.29
C ASN A 548 5.02 -11.60 -27.05
N TYR A 549 4.44 -10.40 -27.08
CA TYR A 549 3.01 -10.19 -27.24
C TYR A 549 2.61 -10.33 -28.72
N ILE A 550 1.45 -10.91 -29.00
CA ILE A 550 0.85 -10.94 -30.35
C ILE A 550 -0.49 -10.24 -30.28
N LEU A 551 -0.62 -9.12 -30.99
CA LEU A 551 -1.85 -8.34 -31.08
C LEU A 551 -2.71 -8.85 -32.25
N PHE A 552 -3.90 -9.35 -31.93
CA PHE A 552 -4.89 -9.91 -32.84
C PHE A 552 -5.96 -8.87 -33.17
N PHE A 553 -5.92 -8.30 -34.38
CA PHE A 553 -6.87 -7.29 -34.83
C PHE A 553 -8.02 -7.89 -35.63
N THR A 554 -9.26 -7.61 -35.23
CA THR A 554 -10.47 -8.06 -35.92
C THR A 554 -10.86 -7.15 -37.09
N ASP A 555 -11.68 -7.65 -38.01
CA ASP A 555 -12.25 -6.89 -39.12
C ASP A 555 -13.29 -5.85 -38.67
N SER A 556 -13.84 -5.99 -37.46
CA SER A 556 -14.65 -4.99 -36.74
C SER A 556 -13.82 -3.86 -36.09
N GLY A 557 -12.48 -3.98 -36.03
CA GLY A 557 -11.59 -2.97 -35.46
C GLY A 557 -11.31 -3.11 -33.96
N VAL A 558 -11.69 -4.23 -33.33
CA VAL A 558 -11.30 -4.64 -31.98
C VAL A 558 -9.89 -5.25 -32.03
N VAL A 559 -9.16 -5.21 -30.91
CA VAL A 559 -7.90 -5.92 -30.73
C VAL A 559 -7.83 -6.64 -29.39
N HIS A 560 -7.33 -7.87 -29.44
CA HIS A 560 -6.95 -8.69 -28.29
C HIS A 560 -5.44 -8.90 -28.32
N TRP A 561 -4.82 -9.34 -27.23
CA TRP A 561 -3.47 -9.89 -27.31
C TRP A 561 -3.29 -11.13 -26.44
N LEU A 562 -2.31 -11.95 -26.80
CA LEU A 562 -1.77 -13.06 -26.00
C LEU A 562 -0.25 -12.94 -25.95
N LYS A 563 0.39 -13.51 -24.92
CA LYS A 563 1.81 -13.86 -24.96
C LYS A 563 2.00 -15.07 -25.88
N THR A 564 3.12 -15.14 -26.59
CA THR A 564 3.35 -16.17 -27.61
C THR A 564 3.36 -17.58 -27.02
N TYR A 565 3.88 -17.76 -25.80
CA TYR A 565 3.84 -19.05 -25.09
C TYR A 565 2.42 -19.56 -24.79
N GLN A 566 1.41 -18.68 -24.73
CA GLN A 566 0.01 -19.06 -24.49
C GLN A 566 -0.63 -19.71 -25.73
N ILE A 567 0.01 -19.60 -26.90
CA ILE A 567 -0.39 -20.31 -28.11
C ILE A 567 0.06 -21.78 -27.99
N PRO A 568 -0.84 -22.76 -28.14
CA PRO A 568 -0.49 -24.17 -28.04
C PRO A 568 0.59 -24.58 -29.04
N GLU A 569 1.57 -25.33 -28.55
CA GLU A 569 2.58 -25.97 -29.38
C GLU A 569 1.99 -27.21 -30.04
N ALA A 570 2.21 -27.39 -31.35
CA ALA A 570 1.65 -28.54 -32.05
C ALA A 570 2.51 -28.97 -33.24
N GLY A 571 2.68 -30.28 -33.43
CA GLY A 571 3.50 -30.84 -34.51
C GLY A 571 3.07 -30.40 -35.91
N ARG A 572 3.99 -30.55 -36.88
CA ARG A 572 3.83 -30.06 -38.27
C ARG A 572 2.49 -30.43 -38.92
N TYR A 573 2.00 -31.64 -38.68
CA TYR A 573 0.76 -32.19 -39.25
C TYR A 573 -0.50 -31.95 -38.39
N ALA A 574 -0.37 -31.41 -37.17
CA ALA A 574 -1.50 -31.08 -36.30
C ALA A 574 -2.07 -29.68 -36.64
N ARG A 575 -3.38 -29.50 -36.46
CA ARG A 575 -4.08 -28.23 -36.71
C ARG A 575 -3.71 -27.10 -35.74
N GLY A 576 -3.36 -27.44 -34.50
CA GLY A 576 -3.34 -26.47 -33.39
C GLY A 576 -4.71 -26.39 -32.71
N SER A 577 -4.99 -25.27 -32.05
CA SER A 577 -6.26 -24.99 -31.35
C SER A 577 -7.01 -23.83 -32.00
N ALA A 578 -8.35 -23.86 -31.99
CA ALA A 578 -9.15 -22.74 -32.48
C ALA A 578 -8.88 -21.47 -31.65
N LEU A 579 -8.58 -20.35 -32.32
CA LEU A 579 -8.23 -19.08 -31.68
C LEU A 579 -9.38 -18.50 -30.84
N VAL A 580 -10.64 -18.79 -31.21
CA VAL A 580 -11.85 -18.50 -30.42
C VAL A 580 -11.88 -19.18 -29.04
N ASN A 581 -11.05 -20.19 -28.80
CA ASN A 581 -10.89 -20.82 -27.49
C ASN A 581 -9.81 -20.12 -26.63
N LEU A 582 -9.06 -19.18 -27.21
CA LEU A 582 -7.96 -18.45 -26.56
C LEU A 582 -8.28 -16.96 -26.37
N ILE A 583 -9.08 -16.36 -27.28
CA ILE A 583 -9.59 -14.98 -27.18
C ILE A 583 -11.09 -14.93 -27.49
N SER A 584 -11.82 -14.10 -26.72
CA SER A 584 -13.28 -13.95 -26.85
C SER A 584 -13.65 -13.03 -28.01
N LEU A 585 -13.70 -13.57 -29.23
CA LEU A 585 -14.18 -12.87 -30.43
C LEU A 585 -15.72 -12.72 -30.43
N GLY A 586 -16.21 -11.64 -31.02
CA GLY A 586 -17.64 -11.39 -31.24
C GLY A 586 -18.24 -12.21 -32.40
N ASN A 587 -19.56 -12.25 -32.46
CA ASN A 587 -20.29 -12.94 -33.53
C ASN A 587 -19.93 -12.36 -34.92
N ASN A 588 -19.48 -13.22 -35.84
CA ASN A 588 -18.99 -12.88 -37.19
C ASN A 588 -17.72 -12.00 -37.26
N GLU A 589 -16.94 -11.86 -36.19
CA GLU A 589 -15.63 -11.20 -36.23
C GLU A 589 -14.54 -12.15 -36.78
N ASN A 590 -13.65 -11.62 -37.63
CA ASN A 590 -12.55 -12.36 -38.25
C ASN A 590 -11.23 -11.63 -38.02
N ILE A 591 -10.11 -12.35 -37.85
CA ILE A 591 -8.79 -11.72 -37.74
C ILE A 591 -8.33 -11.17 -39.09
N THR A 592 -7.74 -9.98 -39.09
CA THR A 592 -7.20 -9.28 -40.26
C THR A 592 -5.70 -9.05 -40.18
N SER A 593 -5.14 -9.03 -38.97
CA SER A 593 -3.70 -8.85 -38.75
C SER A 593 -3.30 -9.42 -37.40
N MET A 594 -2.14 -10.06 -37.39
CA MET A 594 -1.42 -10.46 -36.18
C MET A 594 -0.11 -9.67 -36.16
N VAL A 595 0.08 -8.85 -35.13
CA VAL A 595 1.26 -7.98 -34.99
C VAL A 595 2.06 -8.44 -33.77
N PRO A 596 3.22 -9.10 -33.95
CA PRO A 596 4.12 -9.38 -32.84
C PRO A 596 4.74 -8.08 -32.32
N VAL A 597 4.86 -7.98 -31.00
CA VAL A 597 5.39 -6.83 -30.24
C VAL A 597 6.28 -7.38 -29.13
N GLN A 598 7.47 -6.82 -28.93
CA GLN A 598 8.37 -7.22 -27.83
C GLN A 598 7.97 -6.52 -26.53
N GLU A 599 7.91 -5.19 -26.56
CA GLU A 599 7.41 -4.38 -25.45
C GLU A 599 6.56 -3.21 -25.97
N PHE A 600 5.78 -2.59 -25.07
CA PHE A 600 5.01 -1.40 -25.40
C PHE A 600 5.88 -0.14 -25.21
N LYS A 601 6.72 0.15 -26.23
CA LYS A 601 7.61 1.32 -26.28
C LYS A 601 6.88 2.60 -26.70
N GLU A 602 7.23 3.70 -26.04
CA GLU A 602 6.94 5.05 -26.52
C GLU A 602 7.56 5.32 -27.90
N ASN A 603 7.01 6.27 -28.64
CA ASN A 603 7.39 6.64 -30.01
C ASN A 603 7.17 5.56 -31.09
N TYR A 604 6.71 4.37 -30.72
CA TYR A 604 6.17 3.38 -31.66
C TYR A 604 4.67 3.59 -31.87
N TYR A 605 4.21 3.31 -33.10
CA TYR A 605 2.83 3.51 -33.51
C TYR A 605 2.27 2.32 -34.27
N LEU A 606 1.01 2.02 -34.02
CA LEU A 606 0.20 1.11 -34.82
C LEU A 606 -0.57 1.91 -35.87
N VAL A 607 -0.23 1.66 -37.13
CA VAL A 607 -0.93 2.23 -38.29
C VAL A 607 -1.91 1.20 -38.83
N MET A 608 -3.16 1.61 -38.99
CA MET A 608 -4.30 0.77 -39.40
C MET A 608 -4.89 1.30 -40.72
N ALA A 609 -5.15 0.41 -41.68
CA ALA A 609 -5.81 0.73 -42.94
C ALA A 609 -7.17 0.03 -43.06
N THR A 610 -8.16 0.71 -43.64
CA THR A 610 -9.51 0.16 -43.86
C THR A 610 -9.81 -0.10 -45.33
N LYS A 611 -10.80 -0.97 -45.57
CA LYS A 611 -11.29 -1.37 -46.90
C LYS A 611 -11.70 -0.16 -47.75
N LYS A 612 -12.35 0.84 -47.16
CA LYS A 612 -12.76 2.10 -47.81
C LYS A 612 -11.63 3.14 -47.96
N GLY A 613 -10.39 2.81 -47.59
CA GLY A 613 -9.23 3.67 -47.76
C GLY A 613 -9.06 4.76 -46.70
N ILE A 614 -9.63 4.56 -45.51
CA ILE A 614 -9.25 5.30 -44.30
C ILE A 614 -7.93 4.74 -43.78
N ILE A 615 -7.11 5.61 -43.20
CA ILE A 615 -5.90 5.27 -42.48
C ILE A 615 -5.88 5.98 -41.13
N LYS A 616 -5.41 5.30 -40.10
CA LYS A 616 -5.30 5.79 -38.73
C LYS A 616 -3.92 5.48 -38.17
N LYS A 617 -3.42 6.33 -37.28
CA LYS A 617 -2.23 6.09 -36.46
C LYS A 617 -2.58 6.23 -34.98
N THR A 618 -2.19 5.25 -34.16
CA THR A 618 -2.33 5.27 -32.69
C THR A 618 -0.97 4.98 -32.04
N SER A 619 -0.68 5.54 -30.87
CA SER A 619 0.49 5.12 -30.06
C SER A 619 0.41 3.63 -29.71
N LEU A 620 1.55 2.93 -29.64
CA LEU A 620 1.60 1.54 -29.20
C LEU A 620 1.15 1.37 -27.73
N ASN A 621 1.48 2.33 -26.86
CA ASN A 621 1.22 2.21 -25.41
C ASN A 621 -0.28 2.18 -25.05
N GLU A 622 -1.15 2.68 -25.92
CA GLU A 622 -2.62 2.56 -25.82
C GLU A 622 -3.12 1.10 -25.76
N TYR A 623 -2.30 0.14 -26.19
CA TYR A 623 -2.65 -1.29 -26.28
C TYR A 623 -2.00 -2.16 -25.20
N SER A 624 -1.21 -1.55 -24.30
CA SER A 624 -0.50 -2.21 -23.20
C SER A 624 -1.41 -2.97 -22.23
N ARG A 625 -2.61 -2.44 -21.96
CA ARG A 625 -3.57 -3.00 -20.99
C ARG A 625 -4.79 -3.59 -21.72
N PRO A 626 -4.88 -4.94 -21.84
CA PRO A 626 -5.98 -5.60 -22.54
C PRO A 626 -7.23 -5.67 -21.66
N ARG A 627 -8.31 -6.19 -22.22
CA ARG A 627 -9.50 -6.67 -21.48
C ARG A 627 -9.91 -8.02 -22.07
N GLN A 628 -10.62 -8.83 -21.31
CA GLN A 628 -11.02 -10.19 -21.72
C GLN A 628 -11.82 -10.19 -23.06
N GLY A 629 -12.76 -9.24 -23.21
CA GLY A 629 -13.49 -9.00 -24.47
C GLY A 629 -12.78 -8.09 -25.48
N GLY A 630 -11.45 -7.93 -25.38
CA GLY A 630 -10.67 -7.05 -26.24
C GLY A 630 -10.82 -5.56 -25.93
N ILE A 631 -10.16 -4.71 -26.73
CA ILE A 631 -10.23 -3.26 -26.67
C ILE A 631 -10.40 -2.68 -28.08
N ILE A 632 -11.09 -1.55 -28.23
CA ILE A 632 -11.26 -0.89 -29.53
C ILE A 632 -9.88 -0.42 -30.05
N GLY A 633 -9.53 -0.78 -31.29
CA GLY A 633 -8.36 -0.24 -31.99
C GLY A 633 -8.72 0.90 -32.95
N ILE A 634 -9.83 0.76 -33.67
CA ILE A 634 -10.37 1.75 -34.61
C ILE A 634 -11.90 1.69 -34.60
N ASN A 635 -12.56 2.86 -34.57
CA ASN A 635 -13.99 2.93 -34.84
C ASN A 635 -14.22 2.95 -36.36
N LEU A 636 -14.98 1.98 -36.86
CA LEU A 636 -15.29 1.86 -38.28
C LEU A 636 -16.59 2.58 -38.65
N ARG A 637 -16.87 2.67 -39.95
CA ARG A 637 -18.15 3.13 -40.49
C ARG A 637 -18.95 1.92 -40.98
N GLU A 638 -20.25 2.10 -41.15
CA GLU A 638 -21.09 1.16 -41.90
C GLU A 638 -20.46 0.83 -43.26
N ASP A 639 -20.52 -0.43 -43.66
CA ASP A 639 -19.86 -1.05 -44.82
C ASP A 639 -18.31 -0.97 -44.89
N ASP A 640 -17.61 -0.42 -43.89
CA ASP A 640 -16.14 -0.48 -43.82
C ASP A 640 -15.65 -1.66 -42.95
N LYS A 641 -14.42 -2.11 -43.20
CA LYS A 641 -13.74 -3.16 -42.42
C LYS A 641 -12.27 -2.79 -42.26
N LEU A 642 -11.66 -3.14 -41.13
CA LEU A 642 -10.19 -3.14 -41.03
C LEU A 642 -9.64 -4.16 -42.06
N ILE A 643 -8.47 -3.88 -42.66
CA ILE A 643 -7.84 -4.81 -43.61
C ILE A 643 -6.39 -5.14 -43.30
N ASP A 644 -5.66 -4.23 -42.64
CA ASP A 644 -4.22 -4.39 -42.43
C ASP A 644 -3.71 -3.45 -41.33
N VAL A 645 -2.79 -3.96 -40.50
CA VAL A 645 -2.13 -3.22 -39.42
C VAL A 645 -0.61 -3.36 -39.51
N LYS A 646 0.13 -2.29 -39.23
CA LYS A 646 1.60 -2.25 -39.25
C LYS A 646 2.14 -1.51 -38.04
N LEU A 647 3.19 -2.07 -37.43
CA LEU A 647 4.01 -1.38 -36.44
C LEU A 647 4.99 -0.45 -37.15
N THR A 648 5.19 0.76 -36.61
CA THR A 648 5.94 1.86 -37.23
C THR A 648 6.57 2.78 -36.17
N ASP A 649 7.47 3.68 -36.58
CA ASP A 649 8.28 4.57 -35.71
C ASP A 649 7.96 6.07 -35.88
N GLY A 650 6.77 6.40 -36.41
CA GLY A 650 6.35 7.78 -36.66
C GLY A 650 6.77 8.32 -38.03
N ASN A 651 7.86 7.78 -38.60
CA ASN A 651 8.66 8.43 -39.63
C ASN A 651 8.72 7.68 -40.97
N LYS A 652 8.02 6.53 -41.10
CA LYS A 652 8.09 5.72 -42.31
C LYS A 652 7.37 6.36 -43.50
N GLN A 653 7.53 5.75 -44.67
CA GLN A 653 6.66 5.99 -45.83
C GLN A 653 5.75 4.78 -46.02
N LEU A 654 4.51 5.03 -46.46
CA LEU A 654 3.47 4.02 -46.54
C LEU A 654 2.96 3.90 -47.98
N ILE A 655 2.66 2.67 -48.38
CA ILE A 655 2.02 2.34 -49.64
C ILE A 655 0.70 1.62 -49.38
N LEU A 656 -0.41 2.19 -49.84
CA LEU A 656 -1.72 1.53 -49.88
C LEU A 656 -2.01 1.09 -51.31
N ALA A 657 -2.42 -0.17 -51.52
CA ALA A 657 -2.76 -0.71 -52.84
C ALA A 657 -4.21 -1.23 -52.90
N THR A 658 -4.79 -1.15 -54.10
CA THR A 658 -6.20 -1.52 -54.37
C THR A 658 -6.32 -2.78 -55.21
N ARG A 659 -7.47 -3.44 -55.11
CA ARG A 659 -7.81 -4.67 -55.84
C ARG A 659 -7.70 -4.51 -57.37
N ASP A 660 -8.07 -3.35 -57.89
CA ASP A 660 -7.98 -2.94 -59.30
C ASP A 660 -6.57 -2.53 -59.77
N GLY A 661 -5.55 -2.69 -58.92
CA GLY A 661 -4.15 -2.50 -59.33
C GLY A 661 -3.68 -1.05 -59.32
N ARG A 662 -4.22 -0.19 -58.45
CA ARG A 662 -3.64 1.13 -58.13
C ARG A 662 -2.83 1.07 -56.83
N ALA A 663 -1.93 2.02 -56.63
CA ALA A 663 -1.27 2.24 -55.34
C ALA A 663 -0.91 3.72 -55.13
N VAL A 664 -0.95 4.20 -53.89
CA VAL A 664 -0.47 5.53 -53.48
C VAL A 664 0.67 5.41 -52.49
N ARG A 665 1.69 6.28 -52.58
CA ARG A 665 2.82 6.38 -51.64
C ARG A 665 2.80 7.75 -50.98
N PHE A 666 2.81 7.80 -49.65
CA PHE A 666 2.80 9.04 -48.83
C PHE A 666 3.65 8.87 -47.57
N LYS A 667 3.89 9.95 -46.81
CA LYS A 667 4.64 9.89 -45.55
C LYS A 667 3.70 9.58 -44.38
N GLU A 668 4.16 8.79 -43.43
CA GLU A 668 3.44 8.49 -42.19
C GLU A 668 3.24 9.74 -41.30
N SER A 669 4.09 10.76 -41.47
CA SER A 669 3.95 12.09 -40.88
C SER A 669 2.67 12.82 -41.32
N ASP A 670 2.10 12.49 -42.49
CA ASP A 670 0.87 13.11 -43.01
C ASP A 670 -0.37 12.66 -42.22
N VAL A 671 -0.23 11.62 -41.39
CA VAL A 671 -1.26 11.04 -40.53
C VAL A 671 -0.93 11.39 -39.08
N LYS A 672 -1.70 12.31 -38.46
CA LYS A 672 -1.58 12.60 -37.03
C LYS A 672 -1.92 11.35 -36.20
N ALA A 673 -1.17 11.12 -35.12
CA ALA A 673 -1.52 10.14 -34.12
C ALA A 673 -2.79 10.58 -33.37
N VAL A 674 -3.70 9.63 -33.10
CA VAL A 674 -5.02 9.85 -32.50
C VAL A 674 -5.43 8.65 -31.64
N GLY A 675 -6.25 8.87 -30.61
CA GLY A 675 -6.65 7.83 -29.66
C GLY A 675 -7.49 6.70 -30.26
N ARG A 676 -7.59 5.59 -29.51
CA ARG A 676 -8.29 4.34 -29.91
C ARG A 676 -9.73 4.53 -30.40
N ASN A 677 -10.50 5.45 -29.81
CA ASN A 677 -11.91 5.68 -30.18
C ASN A 677 -12.12 6.55 -31.45
N SER A 678 -11.06 6.93 -32.16
CA SER A 678 -11.18 7.71 -33.42
C SER A 678 -11.26 6.83 -34.68
N ILE A 679 -11.84 7.38 -35.74
CA ILE A 679 -12.04 6.74 -37.06
C ILE A 679 -10.80 6.85 -37.97
N GLY A 680 -10.00 7.92 -37.85
CA GLY A 680 -8.86 8.21 -38.73
C GLY A 680 -9.19 9.14 -39.91
N VAL A 681 -8.31 9.17 -40.91
CA VAL A 681 -8.32 10.13 -42.05
C VAL A 681 -8.22 9.41 -43.39
N ARG A 682 -8.62 10.05 -44.51
CA ARG A 682 -8.48 9.42 -45.85
C ARG A 682 -6.99 9.23 -46.21
N GLY A 683 -6.62 7.97 -46.48
CA GLY A 683 -5.28 7.55 -46.92
C GLY A 683 -5.15 7.40 -48.44
N ILE A 684 -6.22 6.96 -49.12
CA ILE A 684 -6.30 6.83 -50.58
C ILE A 684 -7.69 7.24 -51.09
N ASN A 685 -7.78 7.81 -52.30
CA ASN A 685 -9.05 8.12 -52.95
C ASN A 685 -9.45 7.03 -53.96
N ILE A 686 -10.45 6.22 -53.59
CA ILE A 686 -10.98 5.08 -54.36
C ILE A 686 -12.44 5.32 -54.75
N LYS A 687 -12.85 4.81 -55.93
CA LYS A 687 -14.20 5.06 -56.50
C LYS A 687 -15.16 3.88 -56.39
N LYS A 688 -14.76 2.71 -56.93
CA LYS A 688 -15.52 1.45 -56.96
C LYS A 688 -14.56 0.26 -56.86
N SER A 689 -13.65 0.34 -55.88
CA SER A 689 -12.60 -0.64 -55.62
C SER A 689 -12.27 -0.57 -54.13
N ASP A 690 -11.67 -1.64 -53.61
CA ASP A 690 -11.29 -1.81 -52.20
C ASP A 690 -9.77 -1.76 -52.05
N VAL A 691 -9.29 -1.31 -50.88
CA VAL A 691 -7.88 -1.49 -50.47
C VAL A 691 -7.66 -2.95 -50.08
N ILE A 692 -6.52 -3.54 -50.47
CA ILE A 692 -6.19 -4.97 -50.25
C ILE A 692 -4.91 -5.20 -49.44
N GLY A 693 -4.28 -4.13 -48.94
CA GLY A 693 -3.07 -4.23 -48.12
C GLY A 693 -2.32 -2.91 -48.01
N MET A 694 -1.47 -2.85 -46.99
CA MET A 694 -0.59 -1.74 -46.66
C MET A 694 0.85 -2.25 -46.55
N ALA A 695 1.79 -1.55 -47.17
CA ALA A 695 3.21 -1.84 -47.01
C ALA A 695 3.95 -0.61 -46.45
N VAL A 696 4.82 -0.87 -45.49
CA VAL A 696 5.83 0.08 -45.00
C VAL A 696 7.00 0.05 -45.97
N VAL A 697 7.57 1.21 -46.32
CA VAL A 697 8.76 1.29 -47.16
C VAL A 697 10.00 1.12 -46.27
N ASP A 698 10.49 -0.11 -46.21
CA ASP A 698 11.73 -0.54 -45.55
C ASP A 698 12.87 -0.86 -46.54
N SER A 699 12.55 -1.07 -47.82
CA SER A 699 13.47 -1.61 -48.84
C SER A 699 13.10 -1.16 -50.26
N PRO A 700 14.03 -1.18 -51.26
CA PRO A 700 13.81 -0.58 -52.58
C PRO A 700 12.76 -1.26 -53.48
N TYR A 701 12.28 -2.48 -53.19
CA TYR A 701 11.37 -3.20 -54.10
C TYR A 701 9.98 -3.44 -53.52
N LEU A 702 8.93 -2.96 -54.19
CA LEU A 702 7.56 -3.39 -53.93
C LEU A 702 7.25 -4.66 -54.76
N LEU A 703 7.00 -5.76 -54.07
CA LEU A 703 6.35 -6.94 -54.62
C LEU A 703 4.84 -6.70 -54.74
N THR A 704 4.25 -7.05 -55.88
CA THR A 704 2.80 -7.16 -56.06
C THR A 704 2.47 -8.52 -56.65
N VAL A 705 1.45 -9.20 -56.10
CA VAL A 705 1.04 -10.57 -56.48
C VAL A 705 -0.48 -10.66 -56.68
N THR A 706 -0.92 -11.48 -57.65
CA THR A 706 -2.33 -11.61 -58.07
C THR A 706 -2.93 -13.00 -57.87
N ASP A 707 -4.27 -13.11 -57.91
CA ASP A 707 -5.01 -14.34 -57.61
C ASP A 707 -4.74 -15.51 -58.58
N LYS A 708 -4.22 -15.24 -59.79
CA LYS A 708 -3.77 -16.27 -60.74
C LYS A 708 -2.25 -16.56 -60.71
N GLY A 709 -1.56 -16.26 -59.59
CA GLY A 709 -0.17 -16.68 -59.39
C GLY A 709 0.87 -15.93 -60.21
N TYR A 710 0.55 -14.71 -60.67
CA TYR A 710 1.52 -13.78 -61.27
C TYR A 710 1.99 -12.77 -60.23
N GLY A 711 3.24 -12.34 -60.35
CA GLY A 711 3.80 -11.29 -59.50
C GLY A 711 5.00 -10.60 -60.13
N LYS A 712 5.39 -9.47 -59.55
CA LYS A 712 6.58 -8.70 -59.97
C LYS A 712 7.16 -7.94 -58.80
N ARG A 713 8.46 -7.67 -58.86
CA ARG A 713 9.08 -6.56 -58.15
C ARG A 713 9.03 -5.30 -59.04
N SER A 714 8.79 -4.14 -58.46
CA SER A 714 9.02 -2.82 -59.07
C SER A 714 9.75 -1.94 -58.06
N LEU A 715 10.56 -1.00 -58.53
CA LEU A 715 11.24 -0.05 -57.64
C LEU A 715 10.20 0.81 -56.91
N VAL A 716 10.36 0.99 -55.60
CA VAL A 716 9.49 1.86 -54.79
C VAL A 716 9.55 3.31 -55.28
N GLU A 717 10.68 3.72 -55.87
CA GLU A 717 10.87 5.01 -56.52
C GLU A 717 9.95 5.26 -57.72
N ASP A 718 9.56 4.22 -58.48
CA ASP A 718 8.58 4.34 -59.56
C ASP A 718 7.26 4.94 -59.02
N TYR A 719 6.92 4.64 -57.75
CA TYR A 719 5.72 5.12 -57.07
C TYR A 719 6.01 6.52 -56.52
N ARG A 720 5.65 7.56 -57.30
CA ARG A 720 5.81 8.96 -56.90
C ARG A 720 5.21 9.21 -55.51
N LEU A 721 6.04 9.73 -54.60
CA LEU A 721 5.62 10.23 -53.30
C LEU A 721 4.69 11.44 -53.49
N ILE A 722 3.49 11.36 -52.92
CA ILE A 722 2.47 12.43 -52.89
C ILE A 722 1.80 12.46 -51.52
N ASN A 723 1.05 13.51 -51.21
CA ASN A 723 0.28 13.59 -49.97
C ASN A 723 -0.78 12.48 -49.90
N ARG A 724 -1.09 12.00 -48.69
CA ARG A 724 -2.17 11.03 -48.45
C ARG A 724 -3.52 11.49 -49.04
N GLY A 725 -4.36 10.52 -49.41
CA GLY A 725 -5.68 10.76 -49.98
C GLY A 725 -5.69 11.05 -51.48
N GLY A 726 -4.54 11.00 -52.17
CA GLY A 726 -4.48 10.98 -53.63
C GLY A 726 -5.06 9.69 -54.24
N SER A 727 -5.36 9.71 -55.55
CA SER A 727 -5.90 8.54 -56.28
C SER A 727 -4.85 7.51 -56.70
N GLY A 728 -3.57 7.71 -56.33
CA GLY A 728 -2.47 6.82 -56.66
C GLY A 728 -2.17 6.66 -58.15
N VAL A 729 -1.17 5.83 -58.45
CA VAL A 729 -0.71 5.44 -59.80
C VAL A 729 -1.02 3.98 -60.08
N THR A 730 -0.95 3.52 -61.33
CA THR A 730 -1.04 2.10 -61.66
C THR A 730 0.11 1.34 -61.00
N ASN A 731 -0.23 0.32 -60.21
CA ASN A 731 0.68 -0.61 -59.54
C ASN A 731 0.99 -1.83 -60.42
N ILE A 732 -0.03 -2.40 -61.08
CA ILE A 732 0.09 -3.55 -61.98
C ILE A 732 -1.04 -3.48 -63.02
N LYS A 733 -0.81 -3.99 -64.23
CA LYS A 733 -1.84 -4.03 -65.29
C LYS A 733 -2.70 -5.28 -65.14
N ILE A 734 -3.91 -5.09 -64.60
CA ILE A 734 -4.94 -6.14 -64.47
C ILE A 734 -5.42 -6.59 -65.85
N THR A 735 -5.52 -7.91 -66.04
CA THR A 735 -6.08 -8.58 -67.22
C THR A 735 -6.69 -9.93 -66.80
N GLU A 736 -7.51 -10.54 -67.65
CA GLU A 736 -8.08 -11.88 -67.38
C GLU A 736 -7.01 -12.97 -67.18
N LYS A 737 -5.80 -12.78 -67.73
CA LYS A 737 -4.68 -13.73 -67.64
C LYS A 737 -4.00 -13.73 -66.26
N ASN A 738 -3.82 -12.56 -65.64
CA ASN A 738 -3.17 -12.44 -64.33
C ASN A 738 -4.13 -12.22 -63.16
N GLY A 739 -5.33 -11.69 -63.39
CA GLY A 739 -6.36 -11.51 -62.35
C GLY A 739 -6.11 -10.33 -61.41
N PHE A 740 -6.79 -10.33 -60.26
CA PHE A 740 -6.83 -9.21 -59.32
C PHE A 740 -5.65 -9.23 -58.33
N VAL A 741 -5.29 -8.08 -57.77
CA VAL A 741 -4.26 -8.03 -56.70
C VAL A 741 -4.77 -8.71 -55.44
N VAL A 742 -3.93 -9.59 -54.87
CA VAL A 742 -4.17 -10.29 -53.60
C VAL A 742 -3.25 -9.78 -52.50
N SER A 743 -1.99 -9.45 -52.82
CA SER A 743 -1.04 -8.97 -51.81
C SER A 743 -0.02 -7.99 -52.38
N ILE A 744 0.41 -7.06 -51.53
CA ILE A 744 1.61 -6.25 -51.69
C ILE A 744 2.53 -6.45 -50.49
N LYS A 745 3.85 -6.45 -50.72
CA LYS A 745 4.89 -6.43 -49.67
C LYS A 745 6.11 -5.69 -50.18
N VAL A 746 6.87 -5.03 -49.32
CA VAL A 746 8.20 -4.55 -49.66
C VAL A 746 9.22 -5.63 -49.29
N VAL A 747 10.19 -5.88 -50.18
CA VAL A 747 11.03 -7.09 -50.16
C VAL A 747 12.48 -6.84 -50.55
N ASN A 748 13.41 -7.45 -49.82
CA ASN A 748 14.84 -7.51 -50.14
C ASN A 748 15.13 -8.61 -51.17
N GLU A 749 16.36 -8.63 -51.72
CA GLU A 749 16.78 -9.70 -52.63
C GLU A 749 16.92 -11.05 -51.91
N ASN A 750 17.39 -11.02 -50.66
CA ASN A 750 17.63 -12.21 -49.82
C ASN A 750 16.35 -12.76 -49.17
N ASP A 751 15.24 -12.01 -49.20
CA ASP A 751 13.95 -12.46 -48.68
C ASP A 751 13.46 -13.73 -49.43
N ASP A 752 12.76 -14.59 -48.71
CA ASP A 752 11.99 -15.70 -49.27
C ASP A 752 10.49 -15.39 -49.21
N LEU A 753 9.72 -15.87 -50.20
CA LEU A 753 8.25 -15.82 -50.15
C LEU A 753 7.68 -17.19 -49.87
N MET A 754 6.74 -17.28 -48.94
CA MET A 754 5.84 -18.43 -48.87
C MET A 754 4.53 -18.08 -49.55
N LEU A 755 4.24 -18.77 -50.65
CA LEU A 755 3.03 -18.65 -51.46
C LEU A 755 2.14 -19.86 -51.16
N ILE A 756 0.84 -19.62 -50.98
CA ILE A 756 -0.14 -20.66 -50.65
C ILE A 756 -1.36 -20.50 -51.57
N SER A 757 -1.85 -21.60 -52.13
CA SER A 757 -3.09 -21.63 -52.89
C SER A 757 -4.29 -22.06 -52.04
N LYS A 758 -5.51 -21.85 -52.57
CA LYS A 758 -6.74 -22.30 -51.91
C LYS A 758 -6.77 -23.81 -51.70
N SER A 759 -6.18 -24.60 -52.61
CA SER A 759 -6.03 -26.06 -52.45
C SER A 759 -4.95 -26.50 -51.44
N GLY A 760 -4.40 -25.59 -50.64
CA GLY A 760 -3.43 -25.90 -49.58
C GLY A 760 -2.02 -26.26 -50.08
N VAL A 761 -1.70 -25.99 -51.36
CA VAL A 761 -0.35 -26.17 -51.90
C VAL A 761 0.54 -25.03 -51.42
N VAL A 762 1.62 -25.36 -50.70
CA VAL A 762 2.59 -24.39 -50.17
C VAL A 762 3.89 -24.45 -50.96
N ILE A 763 4.42 -23.30 -51.37
CA ILE A 763 5.74 -23.18 -52.02
C ILE A 763 6.55 -22.02 -51.42
N ARG A 764 7.78 -22.32 -50.99
CA ARG A 764 8.81 -21.31 -50.64
C ARG A 764 9.60 -20.95 -51.89
N THR A 765 9.66 -19.66 -52.25
CA THR A 765 10.25 -19.14 -53.50
C THR A 765 11.10 -17.89 -53.21
N PRO A 766 12.42 -17.90 -53.55
CA PRO A 766 13.29 -16.74 -53.32
C PRO A 766 12.90 -15.50 -54.11
N VAL A 767 12.87 -14.34 -53.42
CA VAL A 767 12.53 -13.04 -54.03
C VAL A 767 13.49 -12.66 -55.14
N LYS A 768 14.80 -12.96 -54.98
CA LYS A 768 15.83 -12.81 -56.04
C LYS A 768 15.40 -13.41 -57.38
N GLY A 769 14.64 -14.50 -57.36
CA GLY A 769 14.13 -15.16 -58.56
C GLY A 769 13.00 -14.42 -59.29
N ILE A 770 12.36 -13.44 -58.67
CA ILE A 770 11.26 -12.67 -59.27
C ILE A 770 11.83 -11.44 -59.98
N SER A 771 11.48 -11.29 -61.26
CA SER A 771 11.94 -10.19 -62.10
C SER A 771 11.53 -8.81 -61.55
N VAL A 772 12.50 -7.90 -61.51
CA VAL A 772 12.28 -6.46 -61.34
C VAL A 772 11.86 -5.89 -62.68
N ILE A 773 10.66 -5.32 -62.76
CA ILE A 773 10.10 -4.68 -63.96
C ILE A 773 9.23 -3.48 -63.57
N GLY A 774 9.12 -2.48 -64.44
CA GLY A 774 8.38 -1.26 -64.16
C GLY A 774 6.89 -1.48 -63.86
N ARG A 775 6.28 -0.55 -63.11
CA ARG A 775 4.91 -0.70 -62.57
C ARG A 775 3.83 -1.14 -63.56
N ASN A 776 3.71 -0.52 -64.73
CA ASN A 776 2.59 -0.73 -65.66
C ASN A 776 2.75 -2.00 -66.53
N THR A 777 3.02 -3.14 -65.90
CA THR A 777 3.28 -4.45 -66.53
C THR A 777 2.37 -5.53 -65.95
N GLN A 778 2.33 -6.73 -66.55
CA GLN A 778 1.46 -7.83 -66.09
C GLN A 778 2.07 -8.71 -64.98
N GLY A 779 3.39 -8.67 -64.80
CA GLY A 779 4.12 -9.60 -63.94
C GLY A 779 4.57 -10.90 -64.61
N VAL A 780 5.47 -11.61 -63.95
CA VAL A 780 5.92 -12.98 -64.31
C VAL A 780 5.18 -14.00 -63.46
N ARG A 781 5.15 -15.28 -63.86
CA ARG A 781 4.57 -16.32 -63.01
C ARG A 781 5.47 -16.58 -61.80
N VAL A 782 4.86 -16.60 -60.61
CA VAL A 782 5.54 -16.88 -59.33
C VAL A 782 5.15 -18.24 -58.76
N MET A 783 3.92 -18.70 -59.02
CA MET A 783 3.42 -20.04 -58.68
C MET A 783 2.70 -20.64 -59.89
N ASN A 784 2.89 -21.94 -60.14
CA ASN A 784 1.98 -22.69 -61.00
C ASN A 784 0.80 -23.15 -60.15
N LEU A 785 -0.40 -22.71 -60.52
CA LEU A 785 -1.67 -23.15 -59.93
C LEU A 785 -2.29 -24.20 -60.85
N ASP A 786 -2.97 -25.20 -60.29
CA ASP A 786 -3.76 -26.16 -61.04
C ASP A 786 -5.09 -25.53 -61.53
N GLU A 787 -5.79 -26.18 -62.47
CA GLU A 787 -6.91 -25.57 -63.17
C GLU A 787 -8.11 -25.29 -62.24
N GLY A 788 -8.49 -24.01 -62.13
CA GLY A 788 -9.51 -23.52 -61.20
C GLY A 788 -8.98 -23.01 -59.86
N ASP A 789 -7.76 -23.38 -59.46
CA ASP A 789 -7.14 -22.95 -58.20
C ASP A 789 -6.69 -21.47 -58.25
N LYS A 790 -6.55 -20.86 -57.07
CA LYS A 790 -6.17 -19.46 -56.87
C LYS A 790 -5.17 -19.32 -55.74
N LEU A 791 -4.29 -18.33 -55.86
CA LEU A 791 -3.44 -17.90 -54.75
C LEU A 791 -4.31 -17.30 -53.64
N SER A 792 -4.16 -17.79 -52.41
CA SER A 792 -4.81 -17.26 -51.21
C SER A 792 -3.86 -16.35 -50.43
N THR A 793 -2.70 -16.87 -50.02
CA THR A 793 -1.82 -16.23 -49.04
C THR A 793 -0.43 -15.95 -49.61
N VAL A 794 0.17 -14.83 -49.19
CA VAL A 794 1.59 -14.51 -49.38
C VAL A 794 2.17 -14.09 -48.04
N ALA A 795 3.23 -14.78 -47.59
CA ALA A 795 4.06 -14.39 -46.45
C ALA A 795 5.49 -14.04 -46.93
N LYS A 796 6.15 -13.11 -46.24
CA LYS A 796 7.57 -12.77 -46.39
C LYS A 796 8.33 -13.46 -45.27
N ILE A 797 9.41 -14.15 -45.60
CA ILE A 797 10.38 -14.71 -44.68
C ILE A 797 11.64 -13.86 -44.85
N ILE A 798 12.04 -13.19 -43.78
CA ILE A 798 13.32 -12.48 -43.73
C ILE A 798 14.41 -13.55 -43.56
N HIS A 799 15.50 -13.41 -44.31
CA HIS A 799 16.75 -14.07 -43.97
C HIS A 799 17.54 -13.10 -43.09
N GLU A 800 17.79 -13.50 -41.85
CA GLU A 800 18.91 -12.95 -41.10
C GLU A 800 20.16 -13.66 -41.63
N ASP A 801 21.18 -12.89 -42.00
CA ASP A 801 22.46 -13.41 -42.43
C ASP A 801 23.22 -13.88 -41.17
N GLU A 802 23.85 -15.05 -41.22
CA GLU A 802 24.55 -15.65 -40.07
C GLU A 802 25.68 -14.72 -39.60
N ASP A 803 25.64 -14.32 -38.32
CA ASP A 803 26.63 -13.43 -37.69
C ASP A 803 28.03 -14.08 -37.83
N PRO A 804 29.01 -13.41 -38.49
CA PRO A 804 30.21 -14.10 -38.96
C PRO A 804 31.05 -14.64 -37.81
N GLU A 805 31.39 -15.94 -37.90
CA GLU A 805 32.13 -16.69 -36.88
C GLU A 805 33.23 -15.86 -36.20
N ILE A 806 33.11 -15.66 -34.87
CA ILE A 806 34.14 -15.01 -34.06
C ILE A 806 35.38 -15.91 -34.07
N LYS A 807 36.28 -15.66 -35.02
CA LYS A 807 37.60 -16.27 -35.08
C LYS A 807 38.44 -15.71 -33.95
N GLN A 808 38.89 -16.59 -33.07
CA GLN A 808 39.93 -16.30 -32.11
C GLN A 808 41.22 -16.01 -32.89
N GLU A 809 41.68 -14.75 -32.88
CA GLU A 809 43.01 -14.42 -33.36
C GLU A 809 44.03 -14.53 -32.20
N GLU A 810 45.12 -15.26 -32.44
CA GLU A 810 46.21 -15.40 -31.48
C GLU A 810 46.99 -14.08 -31.35
N PHE A 811 47.29 -13.68 -30.12
CA PHE A 811 47.99 -12.43 -29.84
C PHE A 811 49.49 -12.56 -30.17
N VAL A 812 49.91 -12.02 -31.32
CA VAL A 812 51.32 -11.85 -31.70
C VAL A 812 51.60 -10.38 -32.03
N PRO A 813 52.43 -9.66 -31.24
CA PRO A 813 52.70 -8.25 -31.47
C PRO A 813 53.60 -8.02 -32.70
N LYS A 814 53.51 -6.82 -33.29
CA LYS A 814 54.44 -6.32 -34.30
C LYS A 814 54.75 -4.84 -34.12
N ASP A 815 55.97 -4.48 -34.50
CA ASP A 815 56.57 -3.18 -34.21
C ASP A 815 56.09 -2.03 -35.12
N ASP A 816 55.89 -0.92 -34.43
CA ASP A 816 55.95 0.48 -34.86
C ASP A 816 56.83 0.81 -36.08
N GLN A 817 56.19 1.10 -37.22
CA GLN A 817 56.53 2.14 -38.22
C GLN A 817 55.22 2.53 -38.95
N GLY A 818 54.95 3.77 -39.38
CA GLY A 818 55.68 5.04 -39.24
C GLY A 818 55.28 6.02 -40.36
N SER A 819 55.09 7.31 -40.05
CA SER A 819 54.62 8.41 -40.95
C SER A 819 53.18 8.28 -41.51
N GLY A 820 52.45 9.36 -41.84
CA GLY A 820 52.71 10.80 -41.61
C GLY A 820 52.00 11.69 -42.65
N ASP A 821 51.62 12.91 -42.24
CA ASP A 821 51.25 14.07 -43.09
C ASP A 821 49.98 13.96 -44.01
N ASN A 822 49.26 15.04 -44.36
CA ASN A 822 49.01 16.34 -43.70
C ASN A 822 47.79 17.06 -44.35
N ASN A 823 47.48 18.28 -43.88
CA ASN A 823 46.47 19.25 -44.34
C ASN A 823 45.04 19.06 -43.78
N TYR A 824 44.43 20.00 -43.05
CA TYR A 824 44.29 21.48 -43.18
C TYR A 824 43.27 21.94 -44.23
N GLU A 825 42.16 22.48 -43.74
CA GLU A 825 41.74 23.85 -44.08
C GLU A 825 41.02 24.46 -42.84
N ILE A 826 40.88 25.79 -42.81
CA ILE A 826 40.52 26.60 -41.62
C ILE A 826 39.50 27.66 -42.04
N ASP A 827 38.54 27.99 -41.18
CA ASP A 827 38.11 29.39 -41.03
C ASP A 827 37.58 29.68 -39.60
N ASP A 828 37.83 30.90 -39.16
CA ASP A 828 37.57 31.51 -37.84
C ASP A 828 36.71 32.80 -38.12
N PRO A 829 36.40 33.73 -37.19
CA PRO A 829 36.56 33.73 -35.74
C PRO A 829 35.27 34.11 -34.96
N SER A 830 35.40 34.20 -33.64
CA SER A 830 34.45 34.86 -32.73
C SER A 830 34.43 36.39 -32.87
N GLU A 831 33.29 37.06 -32.58
CA GLU A 831 33.27 38.24 -31.69
C GLU A 831 31.86 38.62 -31.17
N THR A 832 31.77 39.67 -30.35
CA THR A 832 30.64 40.09 -29.49
C THR A 832 29.82 41.26 -30.07
N ILE A 833 28.64 41.56 -29.47
CA ILE A 833 28.11 42.91 -29.06
C ILE A 833 26.56 42.91 -28.86
N GLU A 834 26.06 43.89 -28.09
CA GLU A 834 24.66 44.15 -27.69
C GLU A 834 23.77 44.78 -28.80
N GLY A 835 22.43 44.77 -28.66
CA GLY A 835 21.53 45.62 -29.47
C GLY A 835 20.00 45.40 -29.36
N TYR A 836 19.27 46.39 -28.83
CA TYR A 836 17.79 46.60 -28.91
C TYR A 836 17.38 47.23 -30.27
N PRO A 837 16.09 47.27 -30.77
CA PRO A 837 14.78 47.63 -30.13
C PRO A 837 13.59 46.67 -30.50
N VAL A 838 12.29 46.76 -30.12
CA VAL A 838 11.31 47.83 -29.70
C VAL A 838 10.69 48.58 -30.93
N GLU A 839 9.39 48.93 -31.12
CA GLU A 839 8.21 49.30 -30.26
C GLU A 839 6.80 49.07 -30.94
N VAL A 840 5.82 48.44 -30.23
CA VAL A 840 4.42 48.91 -29.94
C VAL A 840 3.31 49.19 -31.01
N ALA A 841 2.04 48.80 -30.70
CA ALA A 841 0.70 49.44 -30.98
C ALA A 841 -0.47 48.43 -30.69
N LYS A 842 -1.49 48.68 -29.84
CA LYS A 842 -2.76 49.50 -29.95
C LYS A 842 -3.84 48.91 -30.90
N GLU A 843 -5.17 49.01 -30.70
CA GLU A 843 -6.09 49.53 -29.64
C GLU A 843 -7.27 48.49 -29.48
N GLU A 844 -8.54 48.61 -28.99
CA GLU A 844 -9.57 49.56 -28.47
C GLU A 844 -10.38 48.78 -27.35
N LEU A 845 -11.24 49.24 -26.40
CA LEU A 845 -12.36 50.22 -26.27
C LEU A 845 -13.74 49.71 -26.81
N GLU A 846 -14.95 49.99 -26.24
CA GLU A 846 -15.42 50.94 -25.19
C GLU A 846 -16.84 50.61 -24.59
N LYS A 847 -17.17 51.10 -23.36
CA LYS A 847 -18.52 51.47 -22.78
C LYS A 847 -19.64 50.40 -22.55
N GLU A 848 -20.73 50.60 -21.75
CA GLU A 848 -21.25 51.76 -20.97
C GLU A 848 -21.99 51.38 -19.63
N ASN A 849 -22.84 52.27 -19.08
CA ASN A 849 -23.18 52.48 -17.65
C ASN A 849 -24.34 51.69 -16.98
N LEU A 850 -24.27 51.70 -15.63
CA LEU A 850 -25.30 51.65 -14.55
C LEU A 850 -26.77 52.02 -14.87
N GLU A 851 -27.70 51.38 -14.13
CA GLU A 851 -28.88 52.05 -13.53
C GLU A 851 -29.35 51.34 -12.23
N VAL A 852 -30.34 51.88 -11.50
CA VAL A 852 -30.64 51.61 -10.07
C VAL A 852 -32.13 51.28 -9.83
N ILE A 853 -32.45 50.43 -8.84
CA ILE A 853 -33.77 50.33 -8.18
C ILE A 853 -33.58 50.24 -6.65
N GLU A 854 -34.45 50.90 -5.89
CA GLU A 854 -34.42 51.06 -4.42
C GLU A 854 -35.52 50.24 -3.69
N ASP A 855 -35.51 50.31 -2.36
CA ASP A 855 -36.60 50.05 -1.39
C ASP A 855 -37.31 48.68 -1.30
N ARG A 856 -37.23 48.07 -0.11
CA ARG A 856 -38.29 48.19 0.91
C ARG A 856 -37.93 47.63 2.30
N GLU A 857 -38.46 48.27 3.35
CA GLU A 857 -38.33 47.89 4.77
C GLU A 857 -39.56 47.10 5.29
N GLU A 858 -39.60 46.87 6.61
CA GLU A 858 -40.77 46.52 7.46
C GLU A 858 -41.33 45.07 7.38
N LEU A 859 -41.76 44.39 8.47
CA LEU A 859 -41.76 44.64 9.93
C LEU A 859 -41.53 43.32 10.72
N VAL A 860 -40.87 43.38 11.90
CA VAL A 860 -41.28 42.64 13.12
C VAL A 860 -41.06 43.55 14.34
N GLY A 861 -41.98 43.51 15.32
CA GLY A 861 -42.07 44.48 16.40
C GLY A 861 -41.04 44.37 17.54
N ASP A 862 -40.82 45.52 18.18
CA ASP A 862 -39.87 45.78 19.27
C ASP A 862 -40.29 45.11 20.60
N THR A 863 -39.41 44.30 21.19
CA THR A 863 -39.54 43.85 22.60
C THR A 863 -38.18 43.97 23.31
N LYS A 864 -37.89 45.18 23.79
CA LYS A 864 -36.63 45.49 24.48
C LYS A 864 -36.49 44.75 25.82
N GLN A 865 -35.60 43.77 25.85
CA GLN A 865 -34.74 43.55 27.01
C GLN A 865 -33.35 44.11 26.68
N GLU A 866 -32.83 45.00 27.52
CA GLU A 866 -31.47 45.53 27.38
C GLU A 866 -30.43 44.49 27.81
N VAL A 867 -30.20 43.50 26.96
CA VAL A 867 -29.00 42.67 27.03
C VAL A 867 -27.83 43.53 26.56
N LYS A 868 -26.86 43.79 27.45
CA LYS A 868 -25.61 44.44 27.07
C LYS A 868 -24.91 43.59 26.01
N GLU A 869 -24.46 44.20 24.92
CA GLU A 869 -23.61 43.54 23.93
C GLU A 869 -22.26 43.16 24.57
N GLU A 870 -22.16 41.92 25.06
CA GLU A 870 -20.88 41.30 25.39
C GLU A 870 -20.18 40.94 24.07
N ASN A 871 -18.92 41.37 23.90
CA ASN A 871 -18.16 41.07 22.69
C ASN A 871 -18.05 39.53 22.52
N PRO A 872 -18.23 38.98 21.30
CA PRO A 872 -18.08 37.56 21.06
C PRO A 872 -16.63 37.12 21.33
N GLU A 873 -16.51 35.95 21.95
CA GLU A 873 -15.23 35.33 22.29
C GLU A 873 -14.52 34.81 21.03
N VAL A 874 -15.26 34.32 20.03
CA VAL A 874 -14.72 34.00 18.69
C VAL A 874 -15.77 34.34 17.62
N ASN A 875 -15.36 35.00 16.54
CA ASN A 875 -16.16 35.12 15.32
C ASN A 875 -15.73 34.04 14.32
N ILE A 876 -16.67 33.26 13.80
CA ILE A 876 -16.42 32.21 12.81
C ILE A 876 -17.17 32.52 11.52
N ILE A 877 -16.48 32.40 10.39
CA ILE A 877 -17.11 32.28 9.06
C ILE A 877 -16.73 30.91 8.50
N TYR A 878 -17.75 30.08 8.31
CA TYR A 878 -17.62 28.69 7.87
C TYR A 878 -17.93 28.57 6.39
N PHE A 879 -17.09 27.85 5.65
CA PHE A 879 -17.19 27.56 4.23
C PHE A 879 -17.21 26.04 4.01
N VAL A 880 -18.05 25.58 3.10
CA VAL A 880 -17.94 24.20 2.56
C VAL A 880 -16.99 24.24 1.36
N HIS A 881 -16.23 23.17 1.13
CA HIS A 881 -15.39 23.03 -0.05
C HIS A 881 -16.17 23.19 -1.37
N GLY A 882 -15.46 23.53 -2.46
CA GLY A 882 -16.05 23.59 -3.79
C GLY A 882 -16.60 22.23 -4.25
N THR A 883 -17.49 22.26 -5.25
CA THR A 883 -18.11 21.07 -5.85
C THR A 883 -17.06 20.04 -6.28
N THR A 884 -17.23 18.77 -5.87
CA THR A 884 -16.38 17.66 -6.36
C THR A 884 -17.00 16.92 -7.53
N ILE A 885 -16.15 16.14 -8.21
CA ILE A 885 -16.54 15.20 -9.27
C ILE A 885 -17.59 14.16 -8.80
N ASP A 886 -17.68 13.87 -7.49
CA ASP A 886 -18.75 13.04 -6.92
C ASP A 886 -20.05 13.84 -6.72
N ASN A 887 -19.95 15.11 -6.29
CA ASN A 887 -21.13 15.95 -6.08
C ASN A 887 -21.86 16.24 -7.39
N GLU A 888 -21.14 16.47 -8.50
CA GLU A 888 -21.74 16.62 -9.85
C GLU A 888 -22.47 15.35 -10.35
N LYS A 889 -22.19 14.20 -9.74
CA LYS A 889 -22.86 12.92 -10.03
C LYS A 889 -23.94 12.57 -9.01
N GLY A 890 -24.16 13.40 -7.99
CA GLY A 890 -25.07 13.13 -6.89
C GLY A 890 -24.58 12.05 -5.92
N PHE A 891 -23.29 12.03 -5.56
CA PHE A 891 -22.71 11.10 -4.59
C PHE A 891 -22.22 11.79 -3.30
N SER A 892 -22.42 11.11 -2.18
CA SER A 892 -21.92 11.48 -0.84
C SER A 892 -20.57 10.80 -0.59
N SER A 893 -19.47 11.46 -0.93
CA SER A 893 -18.11 10.91 -0.76
C SER A 893 -17.75 10.58 0.69
N GLY A 894 -18.29 11.31 1.67
CA GLY A 894 -17.98 11.12 3.09
C GLY A 894 -16.47 11.22 3.37
N TRP A 895 -15.85 10.15 3.86
CA TRP A 895 -14.39 10.10 4.10
C TRP A 895 -13.54 9.67 2.88
N SER A 896 -14.15 9.37 1.72
CA SER A 896 -13.40 9.18 0.47
C SER A 896 -12.72 10.49 0.04
N ASP A 897 -11.42 10.44 -0.28
CA ASP A 897 -10.74 11.54 -0.98
C ASP A 897 -11.17 11.57 -2.46
N VAL A 898 -11.71 12.71 -2.89
CA VAL A 898 -12.24 12.95 -4.24
C VAL A 898 -11.82 14.35 -4.66
N GLU A 899 -11.58 14.54 -5.95
CA GLU A 899 -11.08 15.81 -6.48
C GLU A 899 -12.21 16.83 -6.72
N LEU A 900 -11.87 18.12 -6.60
CA LEU A 900 -12.71 19.22 -7.05
C LEU A 900 -12.95 19.09 -8.56
N SER A 901 -14.17 19.41 -9.01
CA SER A 901 -14.44 19.54 -10.43
C SER A 901 -13.94 20.89 -10.97
N GLU A 902 -14.02 21.10 -12.29
CA GLU A 902 -13.74 22.42 -12.90
C GLU A 902 -14.64 23.52 -12.28
N LEU A 903 -15.89 23.17 -11.93
CA LEU A 903 -16.81 24.07 -11.21
C LEU A 903 -16.35 24.34 -9.78
N GLY A 904 -15.92 23.32 -9.03
CA GLY A 904 -15.42 23.50 -7.65
C GLY A 904 -14.11 24.29 -7.56
N ILE A 905 -13.22 24.11 -8.53
CA ILE A 905 -12.00 24.92 -8.68
C ILE A 905 -12.40 26.38 -8.94
N LYS A 906 -13.32 26.62 -9.89
CA LYS A 906 -13.83 27.96 -10.21
C LYS A 906 -14.53 28.62 -9.00
N GLN A 907 -15.39 27.91 -8.27
CA GLN A 907 -16.02 28.40 -7.04
C GLN A 907 -14.99 28.83 -5.99
N SER A 908 -13.94 28.02 -5.78
CA SER A 908 -12.89 28.30 -4.79
C SER A 908 -12.05 29.53 -5.16
N ILE A 909 -11.82 29.76 -6.46
CA ILE A 909 -11.17 30.96 -6.99
C ILE A 909 -12.11 32.17 -6.90
N GLU A 910 -13.39 32.06 -7.28
CA GLU A 910 -14.34 33.17 -7.15
C GLU A 910 -14.64 33.56 -5.70
N LEU A 911 -14.54 32.62 -4.74
CA LEU A 911 -14.70 32.93 -3.31
C LEU A 911 -13.63 33.93 -2.85
N LYS A 912 -12.37 33.79 -3.33
CA LYS A 912 -11.24 34.66 -3.01
C LYS A 912 -11.54 36.14 -3.27
N ASP A 913 -12.21 36.44 -4.38
CA ASP A 913 -12.57 37.81 -4.77
C ASP A 913 -13.81 38.33 -4.03
N LYS A 914 -14.61 37.43 -3.43
CA LYS A 914 -15.84 37.75 -2.68
C LYS A 914 -15.61 37.91 -1.17
N ILE A 915 -14.49 37.44 -0.62
CA ILE A 915 -14.14 37.61 0.80
C ILE A 915 -12.96 38.56 1.03
N ASN A 916 -13.07 39.46 2.01
CA ASN A 916 -11.93 40.25 2.46
C ASN A 916 -11.02 39.38 3.35
N ILE A 917 -10.09 38.67 2.73
CA ILE A 917 -9.15 37.73 3.37
C ILE A 917 -8.37 38.37 4.54
N LYS A 918 -8.12 39.69 4.51
CA LYS A 918 -7.42 40.42 5.59
C LYS A 918 -8.20 40.53 6.90
N ASN A 919 -9.47 40.11 6.93
CA ASN A 919 -10.29 40.11 8.14
C ASN A 919 -10.12 38.83 9.00
N PHE A 920 -9.38 37.83 8.54
CA PHE A 920 -9.16 36.56 9.24
C PHE A 920 -7.76 36.48 9.86
N ASP A 921 -7.67 36.00 11.10
CA ASP A 921 -6.42 35.70 11.77
C ASP A 921 -5.86 34.33 11.37
N VAL A 922 -6.74 33.36 11.10
CA VAL A 922 -6.42 31.96 10.83
C VAL A 922 -7.53 31.28 10.03
N VAL A 923 -7.16 30.32 9.19
CA VAL A 923 -8.06 29.39 8.51
C VAL A 923 -7.87 28.01 9.13
N PHE A 924 -8.92 27.42 9.70
CA PHE A 924 -8.93 25.98 9.97
C PHE A 924 -9.53 25.23 8.80
N CYS A 925 -9.00 24.06 8.47
CA CYS A 925 -9.40 23.28 7.32
C CYS A 925 -9.52 21.80 7.67
N SER A 926 -10.50 21.10 7.10
CA SER A 926 -10.48 19.64 7.11
C SER A 926 -9.27 19.13 6.32
N ASP A 927 -8.68 18.03 6.77
CA ASP A 927 -7.50 17.39 6.18
C ASP A 927 -7.82 16.53 4.93
N LEU A 928 -9.10 16.34 4.58
CA LEU A 928 -9.51 15.70 3.32
C LEU A 928 -9.18 16.60 2.10
N LYS A 929 -8.62 16.01 1.04
CA LYS A 929 -7.99 16.71 -0.10
C LYS A 929 -8.84 17.84 -0.68
N ARG A 930 -10.15 17.59 -0.91
CA ARG A 930 -11.10 18.57 -1.45
C ARG A 930 -11.23 19.85 -0.63
N ALA A 931 -11.15 19.76 0.70
CA ALA A 931 -11.18 20.92 1.60
C ALA A 931 -9.84 21.67 1.56
N VAL A 932 -8.72 20.94 1.63
CA VAL A 932 -7.36 21.50 1.54
C VAL A 932 -7.14 22.24 0.22
N ASP A 933 -7.55 21.64 -0.92
CA ASP A 933 -7.46 22.25 -2.24
C ASP A 933 -8.34 23.51 -2.35
N SER A 934 -9.57 23.47 -1.80
CA SER A 934 -10.45 24.66 -1.76
C SER A 934 -9.84 25.79 -0.92
N ALA A 935 -9.33 25.47 0.27
CA ALA A 935 -8.70 26.44 1.17
C ALA A 935 -7.47 27.09 0.53
N ARG A 936 -6.62 26.30 -0.14
CA ARG A 936 -5.45 26.79 -0.88
C ARG A 936 -5.83 27.69 -2.05
N LEU A 937 -6.84 27.33 -2.84
CA LEU A 937 -7.33 28.16 -3.95
C LEU A 937 -7.94 29.48 -3.47
N THR A 938 -8.69 29.45 -2.37
CA THR A 938 -9.34 30.64 -1.79
C THR A 938 -8.36 31.57 -1.06
N PHE A 939 -7.63 31.06 -0.05
CA PHE A 939 -6.84 31.90 0.84
C PHE A 939 -5.37 32.04 0.41
N GLY A 940 -4.84 31.06 -0.32
CA GLY A 940 -3.42 30.99 -0.69
C GLY A 940 -2.51 30.98 0.55
N GLU A 941 -1.39 31.70 0.45
CA GLU A 941 -0.44 31.90 1.57
C GLU A 941 -0.80 33.13 2.45
N SER A 942 -1.95 33.76 2.20
CA SER A 942 -2.30 35.08 2.77
C SER A 942 -2.65 35.04 4.26
N VAL A 943 -3.11 33.88 4.75
CA VAL A 943 -3.54 33.60 6.13
C VAL A 943 -3.11 32.17 6.46
N PRO A 944 -2.61 31.85 7.67
CA PRO A 944 -2.22 30.49 8.02
C PRO A 944 -3.38 29.50 7.91
N ILE A 945 -3.17 28.40 7.16
CA ILE A 945 -4.12 27.28 7.05
C ILE A 945 -3.66 26.15 7.97
N ILE A 946 -4.44 25.88 9.02
CA ILE A 946 -4.22 24.80 9.98
C ILE A 946 -5.17 23.64 9.65
N LEU A 947 -4.64 22.42 9.52
CA LEU A 947 -5.45 21.23 9.26
C LEU A 947 -5.97 20.64 10.59
N ASP A 948 -7.24 20.25 10.63
CA ASP A 948 -7.86 19.64 11.82
C ASP A 948 -8.84 18.52 11.42
N SER A 949 -8.53 17.29 11.81
CA SER A 949 -9.34 16.12 11.48
C SER A 949 -10.70 16.09 12.21
N ARG A 950 -10.92 16.93 13.24
CA ARG A 950 -12.25 17.11 13.85
C ARG A 950 -13.24 17.76 12.88
N LEU A 951 -12.76 18.45 11.85
CA LEU A 951 -13.56 19.10 10.80
C LEU A 951 -13.93 18.17 9.64
N ARG A 952 -13.52 16.89 9.64
CA ARG A 952 -13.93 15.91 8.61
C ARG A 952 -15.45 15.78 8.52
N GLU A 953 -15.93 15.44 7.32
CA GLU A 953 -17.32 15.08 7.04
C GLU A 953 -17.82 13.94 7.95
N CYS A 954 -19.12 13.65 7.96
CA CYS A 954 -19.59 12.38 8.51
C CYS A 954 -18.96 11.19 7.74
N ASN A 955 -18.39 10.24 8.48
CA ASN A 955 -17.99 8.95 7.96
C ASN A 955 -19.23 8.08 7.76
N TYR A 956 -19.72 8.00 6.53
CA TYR A 956 -20.86 7.14 6.18
C TYR A 956 -20.49 5.65 6.14
N GLY A 957 -19.24 5.27 6.40
CA GLY A 957 -18.77 3.89 6.48
C GLY A 957 -18.95 3.14 5.16
N ASP A 958 -19.74 2.06 5.19
CA ASP A 958 -20.16 1.30 4.00
C ASP A 958 -20.96 2.15 2.99
N TYR A 959 -21.48 3.31 3.43
CA TYR A 959 -22.22 4.28 2.62
C TYR A 959 -21.35 5.46 2.12
N ASN A 960 -20.04 5.45 2.35
CA ASN A 960 -19.12 6.38 1.65
C ASN A 960 -19.17 6.15 0.13
N SER A 961 -19.15 7.23 -0.66
CA SER A 961 -19.29 7.22 -2.12
C SER A 961 -20.50 6.41 -2.62
N LYS A 962 -21.66 6.56 -1.95
CA LYS A 962 -22.98 6.14 -2.46
C LYS A 962 -23.78 7.36 -2.96
N PRO A 963 -24.87 7.16 -3.74
CA PRO A 963 -25.74 8.25 -4.15
C PRO A 963 -26.28 9.02 -2.94
N SER A 964 -26.26 10.35 -3.01
CA SER A 964 -26.63 11.23 -1.90
C SER A 964 -28.05 10.99 -1.42
N GLU A 965 -28.99 10.74 -2.34
CA GLU A 965 -30.39 10.41 -2.06
C GLU A 965 -30.54 9.23 -1.06
N VAL A 966 -29.65 8.24 -1.13
CA VAL A 966 -29.67 7.07 -0.21
C VAL A 966 -29.12 7.43 1.17
N VAL A 967 -28.10 8.29 1.23
CA VAL A 967 -27.46 8.72 2.48
C VAL A 967 -28.30 9.77 3.20
N GLU A 968 -29.01 10.62 2.45
CA GLU A 968 -29.86 11.70 2.97
C GLU A 968 -31.15 11.16 3.60
N LEU A 969 -31.74 10.09 3.04
CA LEU A 969 -32.87 9.38 3.65
C LEU A 969 -32.54 8.73 5.00
N LEU A 970 -31.26 8.42 5.27
CA LEU A 970 -30.83 7.76 6.50
C LEU A 970 -30.46 8.75 7.64
N GLN A 971 -30.42 10.06 7.37
CA GLN A 971 -29.90 11.05 8.33
C GLN A 971 -30.65 11.08 9.66
N GLU A 972 -31.97 10.94 9.67
CA GLU A 972 -32.76 10.92 10.91
C GLU A 972 -32.60 9.62 11.70
N GLU A 973 -32.43 8.48 11.02
CA GLU A 973 -32.19 7.19 11.69
C GLU A 973 -30.77 7.11 12.28
N ASN A 974 -29.81 7.78 11.65
CA ASN A 974 -28.39 7.83 12.03
C ASN A 974 -27.98 9.06 12.86
N ILE A 975 -28.94 9.70 13.56
CA ILE A 975 -28.64 10.75 14.54
C ILE A 975 -27.82 10.18 15.71
N GLU A 976 -28.39 9.21 16.44
CA GLU A 976 -27.78 8.57 17.60
C GLU A 976 -27.07 7.23 17.26
N LYS A 977 -27.37 6.67 16.09
CA LYS A 977 -26.84 5.38 15.64
C LYS A 977 -25.79 5.60 14.55
N PRO A 978 -24.59 5.01 14.65
CA PRO A 978 -23.60 5.15 13.59
C PRO A 978 -24.05 4.47 12.30
N PHE A 979 -23.62 5.01 11.16
CA PHE A 979 -23.69 4.29 9.89
C PHE A 979 -22.89 2.97 10.00
N PRO A 980 -23.23 1.90 9.25
CA PRO A 980 -22.44 0.66 9.25
C PRO A 980 -20.98 0.92 8.87
N ASN A 981 -20.03 0.55 9.75
CA ASN A 981 -18.61 0.88 9.66
C ASN A 981 -18.28 2.39 9.60
N GLY A 982 -19.22 3.23 10.04
CA GLY A 982 -19.16 4.70 10.04
C GLY A 982 -19.30 5.30 11.44
N GLU A 983 -19.69 6.58 11.51
CA GLU A 983 -20.02 7.31 12.74
C GLU A 983 -21.49 7.77 12.73
N SER A 984 -22.01 8.33 13.82
CA SER A 984 -23.34 8.95 13.91
C SER A 984 -23.26 10.48 13.74
N TYR A 985 -24.39 11.15 13.47
CA TYR A 985 -24.38 12.62 13.46
C TYR A 985 -24.07 13.21 14.85
N ASP A 986 -24.46 12.54 15.95
CA ASP A 986 -24.05 12.94 17.30
C ASP A 986 -22.53 12.76 17.55
N ASP A 987 -21.85 11.78 16.93
CA ASP A 987 -20.38 11.67 16.96
C ASP A 987 -19.71 12.87 16.26
N VAL A 988 -20.23 13.27 15.09
CA VAL A 988 -19.76 14.50 14.39
C VAL A 988 -19.93 15.71 15.30
N LYS A 989 -21.07 15.84 15.98
CA LYS A 989 -21.35 16.91 16.95
C LYS A 989 -20.44 16.85 18.18
N ILE A 990 -20.03 15.68 18.67
CA ILE A 990 -19.02 15.55 19.72
C ILE A 990 -17.65 16.05 19.20
N ARG A 991 -17.23 15.68 17.98
CA ARG A 991 -16.00 16.20 17.36
C ARG A 991 -16.02 17.73 17.25
N ILE A 992 -17.15 18.31 16.83
CA ILE A 992 -17.30 19.75 16.65
C ILE A 992 -17.44 20.50 17.98
N ALA A 993 -18.08 19.94 19.01
CA ALA A 993 -18.06 20.51 20.36
C ALA A 993 -16.62 20.61 20.89
N ASN A 994 -15.84 19.53 20.77
CA ASN A 994 -14.42 19.50 21.14
C ASN A 994 -13.56 20.49 20.32
N PHE A 995 -13.94 20.79 19.08
CA PHE A 995 -13.29 21.81 18.25
C PHE A 995 -13.67 23.25 18.68
N LEU A 996 -14.95 23.50 19.01
CA LEU A 996 -15.42 24.79 19.52
C LEU A 996 -14.78 25.15 20.86
N ASP A 997 -14.63 24.19 21.79
CA ASP A 997 -14.00 24.45 23.09
C ASP A 997 -12.48 24.72 22.97
N PHE A 998 -11.82 24.10 21.98
CA PHE A 998 -10.47 24.48 21.57
C PHE A 998 -10.40 25.92 21.02
N LEU A 999 -11.32 26.32 20.13
CA LEU A 999 -11.35 27.70 19.63
C LEU A 999 -11.61 28.73 20.73
N LYS A 1000 -12.52 28.47 21.67
CA LYS A 1000 -12.73 29.36 22.85
C LYS A 1000 -11.44 29.56 23.64
N LYS A 1001 -10.76 28.45 23.97
CA LYS A 1001 -9.59 28.43 24.84
C LYS A 1001 -8.36 29.08 24.19
N ASP A 1002 -8.09 28.72 22.94
CA ASP A 1002 -6.80 29.00 22.30
C ASP A 1002 -6.89 30.11 21.21
N TYR A 1003 -8.10 30.52 20.80
CA TYR A 1003 -8.36 31.54 19.77
C TYR A 1003 -9.37 32.62 20.22
N SER A 1004 -9.45 32.90 21.52
CA SER A 1004 -10.26 34.00 22.06
C SER A 1004 -9.86 35.36 21.46
N GLY A 1005 -10.86 36.16 21.09
CA GLY A 1005 -10.73 37.48 20.45
C GLY A 1005 -10.42 37.44 18.94
N LYS A 1006 -10.53 36.27 18.29
CA LYS A 1006 -10.09 36.08 16.89
C LYS A 1006 -11.24 35.95 15.88
N ASN A 1007 -10.92 36.32 14.64
CA ASN A 1007 -11.75 36.08 13.46
C ASN A 1007 -11.23 34.84 12.72
N VAL A 1008 -12.01 33.77 12.73
CA VAL A 1008 -11.61 32.45 12.24
C VAL A 1008 -12.39 32.10 10.97
N ALA A 1009 -11.67 31.72 9.92
CA ALA A 1009 -12.25 31.03 8.77
C ALA A 1009 -12.23 29.51 9.01
N ILE A 1010 -13.25 28.79 8.54
CA ILE A 1010 -13.27 27.32 8.55
C ILE A 1010 -13.60 26.80 7.14
N VAL A 1011 -12.79 25.92 6.56
CA VAL A 1011 -13.04 25.28 5.25
C VAL A 1011 -13.19 23.77 5.42
N ALA A 1012 -14.43 23.27 5.33
CA ALA A 1012 -14.73 21.88 5.65
C ALA A 1012 -15.97 21.35 4.89
N HIS A 1013 -16.82 20.58 5.56
CA HIS A 1013 -17.84 19.73 4.93
C HIS A 1013 -19.26 19.98 5.47
N LYS A 1014 -20.27 19.16 5.12
CA LYS A 1014 -21.67 19.48 5.41
C LYS A 1014 -22.14 19.06 6.80
N ALA A 1015 -21.84 17.84 7.27
CA ALA A 1015 -22.26 17.41 8.61
C ALA A 1015 -21.65 18.25 9.75
N PRO A 1016 -20.38 18.69 9.68
CA PRO A 1016 -19.85 19.67 10.63
C PRO A 1016 -20.58 21.02 10.63
N GLN A 1017 -21.03 21.52 9.46
CA GLN A 1017 -21.85 22.74 9.37
C GLN A 1017 -23.20 22.56 10.06
N LEU A 1018 -23.84 21.41 9.88
CA LEU A 1018 -25.09 21.05 10.57
C LEU A 1018 -24.88 20.92 12.09
N ALA A 1019 -23.78 20.32 12.52
CA ALA A 1019 -23.41 20.25 13.93
C ALA A 1019 -23.18 21.64 14.55
N LEU A 1020 -22.60 22.61 13.82
CA LEU A 1020 -22.51 24.00 14.27
C LEU A 1020 -23.88 24.67 14.41
N ASP A 1021 -24.82 24.38 13.51
CA ASP A 1021 -26.20 24.86 13.61
C ASP A 1021 -26.95 24.27 14.83
N VAL A 1022 -26.70 23.01 15.18
CA VAL A 1022 -27.23 22.39 16.41
C VAL A 1022 -26.56 22.95 17.67
N LEU A 1023 -25.23 23.07 17.69
CA LEU A 1023 -24.45 23.46 18.87
C LEU A 1023 -24.52 24.97 19.18
N VAL A 1024 -24.44 25.83 18.15
CA VAL A 1024 -24.25 27.28 18.29
C VAL A 1024 -25.53 28.07 18.01
N LYS A 1025 -26.44 27.56 17.18
CA LYS A 1025 -27.77 28.15 16.94
C LYS A 1025 -28.90 27.42 17.67
N HIS A 1026 -28.57 26.41 18.47
CA HIS A 1026 -29.50 25.63 19.31
C HIS A 1026 -30.67 24.98 18.55
N LYS A 1027 -30.47 24.64 17.27
CA LYS A 1027 -31.45 23.90 16.47
C LYS A 1027 -31.53 22.43 16.90
N THR A 1028 -32.66 21.78 16.65
CA THR A 1028 -32.70 20.30 16.60
C THR A 1028 -32.05 19.79 15.31
N TRP A 1029 -31.67 18.51 15.28
CA TRP A 1029 -31.17 17.87 14.05
C TRP A 1029 -32.17 17.95 12.89
N GLN A 1030 -33.46 17.73 13.17
CA GLN A 1030 -34.52 17.81 12.16
C GLN A 1030 -34.63 19.23 11.57
N GLN A 1031 -34.49 20.27 12.40
CA GLN A 1031 -34.43 21.66 11.92
C GLN A 1031 -33.17 21.93 11.11
N ALA A 1032 -32.01 21.40 11.51
CA ALA A 1032 -30.76 21.54 10.77
C ALA A 1032 -30.83 20.85 9.39
N PHE A 1033 -31.41 19.64 9.31
CA PHE A 1033 -31.61 18.92 8.06
C PHE A 1033 -32.66 19.61 7.15
N ALA A 1034 -33.82 19.97 7.68
CA ALA A 1034 -34.89 20.63 6.91
C ALA A 1034 -34.53 22.06 6.42
N GLU A 1035 -33.58 22.71 7.08
CA GLU A 1035 -33.01 23.99 6.64
C GLU A 1035 -31.77 23.85 5.74
N ASP A 1036 -31.40 22.64 5.30
CA ASP A 1036 -30.31 22.48 4.34
C ASP A 1036 -30.67 23.16 3.01
N TRP A 1037 -29.89 24.19 2.67
CA TRP A 1037 -30.02 24.98 1.45
C TRP A 1037 -29.97 24.13 0.18
N ARG A 1038 -29.23 23.00 0.21
CA ARG A 1038 -29.12 22.06 -0.93
C ARG A 1038 -30.46 21.44 -1.32
N LEU A 1039 -31.39 21.30 -0.37
CA LEU A 1039 -32.75 20.79 -0.60
C LEU A 1039 -33.68 21.83 -1.25
N LYS A 1040 -33.26 23.10 -1.30
CA LYS A 1040 -34.04 24.22 -1.87
C LYS A 1040 -33.51 24.61 -3.25
N GLU A 1041 -32.18 24.69 -3.39
CA GLU A 1041 -31.50 24.96 -4.66
C GLU A 1041 -30.23 24.08 -4.79
N PRO A 1042 -30.32 22.90 -5.44
CA PRO A 1042 -29.19 21.96 -5.53
C PRO A 1042 -27.96 22.48 -6.29
N GLU A 1043 -28.17 23.43 -7.22
CA GLU A 1043 -27.12 24.08 -8.02
C GLU A 1043 -26.56 25.36 -7.37
N ALA A 1044 -27.12 25.79 -6.23
CA ALA A 1044 -26.65 26.99 -5.56
C ALA A 1044 -25.26 26.78 -4.92
N TRP A 1045 -24.67 27.90 -4.49
CA TRP A 1045 -23.51 27.92 -3.62
C TRP A 1045 -23.61 29.17 -2.75
N GLN A 1046 -23.42 29.03 -1.44
CA GLN A 1046 -23.50 30.16 -0.50
C GLN A 1046 -22.11 30.55 0.02
N PRO A 1047 -21.81 31.86 0.14
CA PRO A 1047 -20.46 32.35 0.46
C PRO A 1047 -20.06 32.16 1.94
N GLY A 1048 -20.82 31.39 2.73
CA GLY A 1048 -20.45 30.96 4.08
C GLY A 1048 -21.49 31.23 5.16
N TRP A 1049 -21.32 30.55 6.31
CA TRP A 1049 -22.17 30.65 7.49
C TRP A 1049 -21.46 31.40 8.61
N TYR A 1050 -22.15 32.39 9.18
CA TYR A 1050 -21.65 33.18 10.30
C TYR A 1050 -22.06 32.56 11.63
N TYR A 1051 -21.10 32.40 12.54
CA TYR A 1051 -21.30 31.94 13.91
C TYR A 1051 -20.54 32.86 14.88
N LYS A 1052 -21.11 33.08 16.07
CA LYS A 1052 -20.46 33.79 17.17
C LYS A 1052 -20.47 32.89 18.40
N ILE A 1053 -19.33 32.80 19.09
CA ILE A 1053 -19.19 32.04 20.33
C ILE A 1053 -19.08 33.03 21.50
N TYR A 1054 -19.67 32.68 22.64
CA TYR A 1054 -19.58 33.44 23.89
C TYR A 1054 -19.21 32.50 25.05
N SER A 1055 -18.58 33.03 26.09
CA SER A 1055 -18.16 32.26 27.27
C SER A 1055 -19.35 31.86 28.15
N ASN A 1056 -19.44 30.60 28.58
CA ASN A 1056 -20.50 30.14 29.47
C ASN A 1056 -20.38 30.76 30.88
N LYS A 1057 -21.38 31.55 31.31
CA LYS A 1057 -21.52 31.96 32.71
C LYS A 1057 -21.88 30.76 33.60
N THR A 1058 -21.30 30.69 34.78
CA THR A 1058 -21.67 29.72 35.82
C THR A 1058 -23.07 30.04 36.35
N ILE A 1059 -24.07 29.22 36.01
CA ILE A 1059 -25.41 29.32 36.63
C ILE A 1059 -25.31 28.74 38.05
N THR A 1060 -25.18 29.62 39.04
CA THR A 1060 -25.29 29.27 40.45
C THR A 1060 -26.74 28.92 40.80
N LYS A 1061 -26.92 27.96 41.71
CA LYS A 1061 -28.24 27.61 42.25
C LYS A 1061 -28.88 28.82 42.93
N ASP A 1062 -30.03 29.26 42.43
CA ASP A 1062 -31.27 29.35 43.20
C ASP A 1062 -32.43 29.83 42.31
N GLU A 1063 -33.40 28.94 42.04
CA GLU A 1063 -34.83 29.27 42.11
C GLU A 1063 -35.68 27.99 42.00
N THR A 1064 -36.30 27.60 43.12
CA THR A 1064 -37.35 26.57 43.12
C THR A 1064 -38.72 27.22 42.94
N LYS A 1065 -39.60 26.69 42.08
CA LYS A 1065 -40.95 26.19 42.48
C LYS A 1065 -41.88 25.75 41.34
N ASN A 1066 -42.80 24.84 41.72
CA ASN A 1066 -44.10 24.51 41.07
C ASN A 1066 -44.01 23.88 39.65
N ASP A 1067 -44.95 23.07 39.13
CA ASP A 1067 -46.15 22.33 39.60
C ASP A 1067 -46.52 21.33 38.46
N ASN A 1068 -47.15 20.15 38.62
CA ASN A 1068 -47.40 19.21 39.74
C ASN A 1068 -47.91 17.85 39.14
N PHE A 1069 -48.18 16.81 39.97
CA PHE A 1069 -48.77 15.48 39.61
C PHE A 1069 -47.93 14.50 38.75
N SER A 1070 -48.13 13.16 38.78
CA SER A 1070 -48.59 12.23 39.84
C SER A 1070 -48.35 10.76 39.42
N ASP A 1071 -48.53 9.81 40.35
CA ASP A 1071 -48.61 8.36 40.07
C ASP A 1071 -49.64 8.00 38.98
N GLY A 1072 -49.40 6.90 38.25
CA GLY A 1072 -50.32 6.38 37.23
C GLY A 1072 -49.80 5.16 36.47
N SER A 1073 -50.12 3.96 36.95
CA SER A 1073 -49.84 2.70 36.25
C SER A 1073 -51.00 2.26 35.36
N GLU A 1074 -50.76 1.90 34.09
CA GLU A 1074 -51.64 0.95 33.39
C GLU A 1074 -50.96 0.26 32.19
N GLU A 1075 -51.35 -0.99 31.93
CA GLU A 1075 -51.01 -1.71 30.70
C GLU A 1075 -52.00 -1.33 29.58
N GLN A 1076 -51.58 -1.38 28.30
CA GLN A 1076 -52.07 -2.42 27.35
C GLN A 1076 -51.65 -2.24 25.88
N LYS A 1077 -51.42 -3.40 25.24
CA LYS A 1077 -51.74 -3.76 23.83
C LYS A 1077 -51.24 -2.85 22.69
N ARG A 1078 -50.18 -3.32 22.02
CA ARG A 1078 -50.05 -3.18 20.55
C ARG A 1078 -50.88 -4.29 19.87
N PRO A 1079 -51.56 -4.03 18.73
CA PRO A 1079 -52.22 -5.08 17.96
C PRO A 1079 -51.21 -5.91 17.16
N LYS A 1080 -51.53 -7.19 16.92
CA LYS A 1080 -50.89 -8.02 15.90
C LYS A 1080 -51.55 -7.82 14.55
N GLN A 1081 -50.77 -7.95 13.48
CA GLN A 1081 -51.20 -8.67 12.28
C GLN A 1081 -49.98 -9.34 11.65
N ASP A 1082 -50.06 -10.66 11.46
CA ASP A 1082 -49.03 -11.48 10.83
C ASP A 1082 -49.15 -11.39 9.29
N PHE A 1083 -48.09 -11.69 8.52
CA PHE A 1083 -48.16 -12.59 7.35
C PHE A 1083 -46.77 -13.01 6.81
N THR A 1084 -46.48 -14.31 6.99
CA THR A 1084 -45.70 -15.24 6.13
C THR A 1084 -44.40 -14.83 5.41
N LEU A 1085 -43.36 -15.62 5.66
CA LEU A 1085 -42.25 -15.91 4.73
C LEU A 1085 -42.72 -16.76 3.54
N ASP A 1086 -42.10 -16.53 2.37
CA ASP A 1086 -41.74 -17.49 1.30
C ASP A 1086 -40.98 -16.69 0.21
N GLY A 1087 -39.83 -17.09 -0.35
CA GLY A 1087 -38.92 -18.19 -0.03
C GLY A 1087 -38.14 -18.66 -1.26
N TYR A 1088 -36.82 -18.42 -1.32
CA TYR A 1088 -35.77 -19.23 -2.00
C TYR A 1088 -34.37 -18.61 -1.78
#